data_AF-A0A0A2KTM0-F1
#
_entry.id   AF-A0A0A2KTM0-F1
#
_cell.length_a   1.000
_cell.length_b   1.000
_cell.length_c   1.000
_cell.angle_alpha   90.00
_cell.angle_beta   90.00
_cell.angle_gamma   90.00
#
_symmetry.space_group_name_H-M   'P 1'
#
loop_
_entity.id
_entity.type
_entity.pdbx_description
1 polymer ?
#
loop_
_entity_poly.entity_id
_entity_poly.type
_entity_poly.pdbx_seq_one_letter_code
_entity_poly.pdbx_strand_id
1 'polypeptide(L)'
;MTSAISPETGDQRNNIKPNGTSNGSGSGKEGALMPPKTVVNRALGNDLHSDSHKSSLPPKGGVGMTLTDTPVSTAPPSPQISGLYYPPGTPGRVRATTLDIPGLTKSKVSPDGRIAQRDVGAKLVIVMVGLPARGKSYITKKLARYLNWLQHDTEIFNVGQRRRVAAGKSPSPVPLDRGQERRPSTFHKDLVDSVRRLSVSVGTTLKSSDVSPPENEAPLPPPVVPTKILVNGEDPDQSSQNGSTVVPSIDAGPAQSRENEEAVNEASPEPMDQTASFFDPQNQRAVKMREQVALDTLDELLDYILDEGGSIGILDATNSTMERRKAIVDHIRNRAGPELNILFLESSCMDQDLLEANMRLKLSGPDYKGQDPTEALEDFKKRVALYEKSYVPLGEYEEKHRMAFIQMIDVGRKVVAHQTHGFLASQVVYYLLNFNLSPRQIWITRHGESLDDAAGRIGGDSDLSENGRRYAKALARFVDHQRQQWEAYQRQKDLLKHFPPRAGDITPPNPSYLPQEGPRNFCVWSSMMQRSVQTAEYFNEDDYDIKQMRMLDEIHSGKMEGMTYKEIQEQYPEEYAHRKRDKLFYRYPGPGGESYLDIINRSRTVIVEVERTTDHVLLVGHRSVARVLLAYFRGLKRDEVADLDVPMGVLYMLEPKPYGVEFKAYRYNPETDWFDYLPDYELHQVKAQTTH
;
A
#
# COMPACT_ATOMS: atom_id res chain seq x y z
N MET A 1 5.10 -26.72 70.89
CA MET A 1 3.63 -26.66 70.88
C MET A 1 3.20 -27.00 69.47
N THR A 2 2.93 -28.27 69.14
CA THR A 2 1.64 -28.98 69.30
C THR A 2 0.52 -28.33 68.47
N SER A 3 -0.20 -29.02 67.58
CA SER A 3 -0.08 -30.41 67.10
C SER A 3 -0.95 -30.59 65.84
N ALA A 4 -0.66 -31.60 65.01
CA ALA A 4 -1.56 -32.06 63.94
C ALA A 4 -2.81 -32.75 64.50
N ILE A 5 -3.80 -33.07 63.65
CA ILE A 5 -4.54 -34.35 63.58
C ILE A 5 -5.66 -34.28 62.50
N SER A 6 -5.59 -35.19 61.53
CA SER A 6 -6.75 -35.90 60.98
C SER A 6 -6.81 -37.28 61.69
N PRO A 7 -7.95 -37.99 61.78
CA PRO A 7 -8.20 -39.02 60.75
C PRO A 7 -9.69 -39.38 60.50
N GLU A 8 -9.86 -40.51 59.82
CA GLU A 8 -11.04 -41.12 59.20
C GLU A 8 -12.04 -41.82 60.15
N THR A 9 -13.13 -42.35 59.54
CA THR A 9 -13.89 -43.62 59.75
C THR A 9 -15.41 -43.36 59.67
N GLY A 10 -16.29 -44.20 59.13
CA GLY A 10 -16.30 -45.53 58.46
C GLY A 10 -17.79 -45.84 58.10
N ASP A 11 -18.31 -47.04 57.80
CA ASP A 11 -17.89 -48.30 57.16
C ASP A 11 -19.20 -49.15 56.96
N GLN A 12 -19.14 -50.32 56.28
CA GLN A 12 -20.16 -51.41 56.24
C GLN A 12 -21.45 -51.24 55.38
N ARG A 13 -22.16 -52.30 54.94
CA ARG A 13 -21.83 -53.60 54.28
C ARG A 13 -23.14 -54.37 53.92
N ASN A 14 -23.07 -55.36 53.01
CA ASN A 14 -24.00 -56.49 52.73
C ASN A 14 -25.36 -56.21 52.00
N ASN A 15 -25.70 -56.87 50.88
CA ASN A 15 -26.10 -58.30 50.59
C ASN A 15 -27.58 -58.59 51.00
N ILE A 16 -28.46 -59.34 50.28
CA ILE A 16 -28.36 -60.63 49.53
C ILE A 16 -29.40 -60.78 48.37
N LYS A 17 -28.97 -61.47 47.28
CA LYS A 17 -29.61 -62.42 46.29
C LYS A 17 -31.04 -63.03 46.51
N PRO A 18 -31.72 -63.68 45.51
CA PRO A 18 -31.23 -64.89 44.78
C PRO A 18 -31.69 -65.22 43.32
N ASN A 19 -30.95 -66.19 42.69
CA ASN A 19 -31.22 -67.23 41.65
C ASN A 19 -32.25 -66.99 40.51
N GLY A 20 -32.08 -67.43 39.24
CA GLY A 20 -31.10 -68.28 38.50
C GLY A 20 -31.55 -68.39 36.99
N THR A 21 -31.24 -69.37 36.12
CA THR A 21 -30.38 -70.58 36.15
C THR A 21 -30.09 -71.13 34.71
N SER A 22 -28.84 -71.49 34.37
CA SER A 22 -28.35 -72.54 33.40
C SER A 22 -28.72 -72.52 31.89
N ASN A 23 -27.83 -72.82 30.91
CA ASN A 23 -26.49 -73.49 30.87
C ASN A 23 -25.41 -72.59 30.20
N GLY A 24 -24.13 -72.92 29.86
CA GLY A 24 -23.33 -74.18 29.81
C GLY A 24 -23.22 -74.76 28.38
N SER A 25 -22.09 -75.22 27.81
CA SER A 25 -20.65 -75.38 28.18
C SER A 25 -19.79 -75.51 26.88
N GLY A 26 -18.45 -75.42 26.80
CA GLY A 26 -17.34 -75.11 27.73
C GLY A 26 -15.91 -75.31 27.11
N SER A 27 -14.84 -74.83 27.78
CA SER A 27 -13.36 -75.13 27.61
C SER A 27 -12.65 -74.97 26.23
N GLY A 28 -11.34 -74.62 26.10
CA GLY A 28 -10.33 -74.11 27.05
C GLY A 28 -8.84 -74.22 26.58
N LYS A 29 -8.07 -73.12 26.72
CA LYS A 29 -6.57 -72.96 26.89
C LYS A 29 -5.49 -73.39 25.84
N GLU A 30 -4.48 -72.49 25.73
CA GLU A 30 -3.02 -72.66 25.38
C GLU A 30 -2.66 -73.19 23.95
N GLY A 31 -1.56 -72.86 23.26
CA GLY A 31 -0.50 -71.83 23.42
C GLY A 31 0.91 -72.32 23.00
N ALA A 32 1.52 -71.86 21.87
CA ALA A 32 2.99 -71.89 21.60
C ALA A 32 3.49 -71.31 20.24
N LEU A 33 4.66 -70.68 20.30
CA LEU A 33 5.71 -70.25 19.34
C LEU A 33 5.90 -70.89 17.92
N MET A 34 6.19 -70.02 16.92
CA MET A 34 7.26 -69.99 15.84
C MET A 34 7.83 -71.31 15.22
N PRO A 35 8.37 -71.38 13.97
CA PRO A 35 8.97 -70.30 13.12
C PRO A 35 8.61 -70.34 11.60
N PRO A 36 9.18 -69.47 10.71
CA PRO A 36 8.82 -69.40 9.28
C PRO A 36 9.72 -70.26 8.35
N LYS A 37 9.38 -70.33 7.04
CA LYS A 37 10.24 -70.91 5.99
C LYS A 37 10.42 -69.97 4.78
N THR A 38 11.68 -69.73 4.45
CA THR A 38 12.20 -68.95 3.30
C THR A 38 12.78 -69.84 2.21
N VAL A 39 12.59 -69.49 0.92
CA VAL A 39 13.54 -69.61 -0.21
C VAL A 39 13.05 -68.58 -1.26
N VAL A 40 13.71 -67.52 -1.76
CA VAL A 40 15.11 -67.18 -2.16
C VAL A 40 15.41 -67.45 -3.66
N ASN A 41 15.95 -66.42 -4.35
CA ASN A 41 16.58 -66.42 -5.69
C ASN A 41 15.68 -66.56 -6.95
N ARG A 42 16.04 -66.06 -8.16
CA ARG A 42 17.03 -65.06 -8.68
C ARG A 42 16.88 -64.98 -10.22
N ALA A 43 17.44 -63.94 -10.87
CA ALA A 43 17.70 -63.82 -12.33
C ALA A 43 16.44 -63.66 -13.22
N LEU A 44 16.33 -62.62 -14.07
CA LEU A 44 17.06 -62.32 -15.33
C LEU A 44 16.78 -63.32 -16.45
N GLY A 45 16.32 -62.79 -17.59
CA GLY A 45 16.50 -63.43 -18.90
C GLY A 45 15.22 -63.74 -19.70
N ASN A 46 14.86 -62.79 -20.57
CA ASN A 46 14.58 -62.97 -22.01
C ASN A 46 13.52 -63.96 -22.55
N ASP A 47 12.98 -63.55 -23.71
CA ASP A 47 12.43 -64.37 -24.80
C ASP A 47 11.09 -65.11 -24.55
N LEU A 48 10.17 -65.28 -25.51
CA LEU A 48 9.85 -64.61 -26.79
C LEU A 48 8.46 -65.14 -27.23
N HIS A 49 7.90 -64.62 -28.33
CA HIS A 49 6.64 -65.06 -28.98
C HIS A 49 5.32 -64.73 -28.22
N SER A 50 4.22 -64.37 -28.89
CA SER A 50 3.95 -64.20 -30.34
C SER A 50 2.75 -63.25 -30.57
N ASP A 51 2.76 -62.56 -31.72
CA ASP A 51 1.64 -62.31 -32.65
C ASP A 51 0.19 -62.18 -32.13
N SER A 52 -0.65 -61.24 -32.58
CA SER A 52 -0.54 -60.15 -33.58
C SER A 52 -1.84 -59.31 -33.55
N HIS A 53 -2.00 -58.33 -34.46
CA HIS A 53 -3.23 -57.52 -34.70
C HIS A 53 -3.63 -56.53 -33.58
N LYS A 54 -3.44 -55.20 -33.70
CA LYS A 54 -3.76 -54.32 -34.84
C LYS A 54 -3.03 -52.98 -34.71
N SER A 55 -2.56 -52.46 -35.84
CA SER A 55 -2.10 -51.08 -35.98
C SER A 55 -3.26 -50.08 -35.89
N SER A 56 -3.33 -49.32 -34.79
CA SER A 56 -3.97 -48.01 -34.79
C SER A 56 -2.94 -46.97 -35.23
N LEU A 57 -3.29 -46.20 -36.26
CA LEU A 57 -2.47 -45.08 -36.74
C LEU A 57 -2.31 -44.03 -35.62
N PRO A 58 -1.15 -43.36 -35.50
CA PRO A 58 -1.03 -42.22 -34.60
C PRO A 58 -2.00 -41.13 -35.06
N PRO A 59 -2.65 -40.39 -34.13
CA PRO A 59 -3.49 -39.27 -34.52
C PRO A 59 -2.62 -38.24 -35.25
N LYS A 60 -3.05 -37.83 -36.46
CA LYS A 60 -2.46 -36.71 -37.20
C LYS A 60 -2.79 -35.39 -36.50
N GLY A 61 -2.12 -35.12 -35.39
CA GLY A 61 -2.15 -33.90 -34.61
C GLY A 61 -0.87 -33.83 -33.81
N GLY A 62 0.06 -32.96 -34.21
CA GLY A 62 1.44 -32.94 -33.73
C GLY A 62 1.61 -32.44 -32.29
N VAL A 63 1.17 -33.25 -31.32
CA VAL A 63 1.46 -33.07 -29.90
C VAL A 63 1.87 -34.45 -29.35
N GLY A 64 3.13 -34.59 -28.94
CA GLY A 64 3.63 -35.84 -28.38
C GLY A 64 2.96 -36.18 -27.05
N MET A 65 2.89 -37.46 -26.70
CA MET A 65 2.43 -37.86 -25.37
C MET A 65 3.42 -37.37 -24.31
N THR A 66 2.93 -36.56 -23.37
CA THR A 66 3.67 -36.19 -22.17
C THR A 66 3.83 -37.40 -21.26
N LEU A 67 5.07 -37.77 -20.94
CA LEU A 67 5.35 -38.75 -19.89
C LEU A 67 4.96 -38.12 -18.55
N THR A 68 3.93 -38.66 -17.91
CA THR A 68 3.45 -38.23 -16.59
C THR A 68 3.83 -39.27 -15.53
N ASP A 69 4.58 -38.84 -14.51
CA ASP A 69 4.99 -39.69 -13.38
C ASP A 69 3.85 -39.84 -12.34
N THR A 70 2.61 -39.93 -12.83
CA THR A 70 1.38 -40.00 -12.02
C THR A 70 0.68 -41.31 -12.33
N PRO A 71 0.47 -42.21 -11.36
CA PRO A 71 -0.21 -43.47 -11.60
C PRO A 71 -1.66 -43.22 -12.04
N VAL A 72 -2.13 -44.01 -13.00
CA VAL A 72 -3.48 -43.88 -13.56
C VAL A 72 -4.52 -44.13 -12.47
N SER A 73 -5.42 -43.16 -12.27
CA SER A 73 -6.50 -43.27 -11.28
C SER A 73 -7.45 -44.42 -11.61
N THR A 74 -7.78 -45.24 -10.61
CA THR A 74 -8.71 -46.38 -10.72
C THR A 74 -10.16 -46.02 -10.40
N ALA A 75 -10.48 -44.73 -10.23
CA ALA A 75 -11.84 -44.27 -9.95
C ALA A 75 -12.75 -44.34 -11.21
N PRO A 76 -14.00 -44.82 -11.10
CA PRO A 76 -14.94 -44.81 -12.22
C PRO A 76 -15.38 -43.37 -12.56
N PRO A 77 -15.67 -43.08 -13.86
CA PRO A 77 -16.08 -41.75 -14.28
C PRO A 77 -17.49 -41.40 -13.76
N SER A 78 -17.66 -40.15 -13.33
CA SER A 78 -18.95 -39.62 -12.85
C SER A 78 -19.98 -39.54 -14.00
N PRO A 79 -21.29 -39.72 -13.71
CA PRO A 79 -22.33 -39.70 -14.75
C PRO A 79 -22.47 -38.30 -15.37
N GLN A 80 -22.43 -38.22 -16.70
CA GLN A 80 -22.64 -36.97 -17.42
C GLN A 80 -24.14 -36.69 -17.61
N ILE A 81 -24.60 -35.57 -17.08
CA ILE A 81 -25.95 -35.04 -17.32
C ILE A 81 -25.89 -34.16 -18.57
N SER A 82 -26.59 -34.54 -19.64
CA SER A 82 -26.66 -33.76 -20.88
C SER A 82 -27.55 -32.53 -20.70
N GLY A 83 -26.95 -31.33 -20.76
CA GLY A 83 -27.68 -30.07 -20.77
C GLY A 83 -28.32 -29.76 -22.12
N LEU A 84 -29.52 -29.16 -22.10
CA LEU A 84 -30.23 -28.69 -23.29
C LEU A 84 -29.49 -27.51 -23.95
N TYR A 85 -29.25 -27.60 -25.25
CA TYR A 85 -28.65 -26.53 -26.06
C TYR A 85 -29.65 -25.39 -26.30
N TYR A 86 -29.29 -24.18 -25.87
CA TYR A 86 -29.83 -22.93 -26.42
C TYR A 86 -28.81 -22.32 -27.40
N PRO A 87 -29.24 -21.64 -28.47
CA PRO A 87 -28.32 -21.07 -29.45
C PRO A 87 -27.53 -19.90 -28.84
N PRO A 88 -26.20 -19.80 -29.09
CA PRO A 88 -25.39 -18.72 -28.58
C PRO A 88 -25.63 -17.45 -29.40
N GLY A 89 -26.58 -16.61 -28.97
CA GLY A 89 -26.50 -15.18 -29.26
C GLY A 89 -25.22 -14.66 -28.61
N THR A 90 -24.30 -14.09 -29.39
CA THR A 90 -22.94 -13.72 -28.95
C THR A 90 -22.96 -12.88 -27.68
N PRO A 91 -22.57 -13.43 -26.51
CA PRO A 91 -22.31 -12.62 -25.34
C PRO A 91 -20.99 -11.91 -25.59
N GLY A 92 -20.93 -10.61 -25.31
CA GLY A 92 -19.64 -9.93 -25.16
C GLY A 92 -18.83 -10.76 -24.16
N ARG A 93 -17.68 -11.28 -24.60
CA ARG A 93 -16.94 -12.30 -23.85
C ARG A 93 -16.38 -11.63 -22.60
N VAL A 94 -17.10 -11.73 -21.48
CA VAL A 94 -16.63 -11.31 -20.15
C VAL A 94 -15.29 -12.00 -19.97
N ARG A 95 -14.21 -11.23 -20.10
CA ARG A 95 -12.87 -11.78 -19.95
C ARG A 95 -12.76 -12.17 -18.48
N ALA A 96 -12.41 -13.42 -18.23
CA ALA A 96 -11.96 -13.80 -16.91
C ALA A 96 -10.77 -12.88 -16.59
N THR A 97 -10.96 -11.94 -15.66
CA THR A 97 -9.91 -11.03 -15.18
C THR A 97 -8.85 -11.92 -14.54
N THR A 98 -7.86 -12.27 -15.35
CA THR A 98 -6.89 -13.32 -15.04
C THR A 98 -5.85 -12.73 -14.10
N LEU A 99 -5.06 -13.59 -13.48
CA LEU A 99 -4.02 -13.23 -12.52
C LEU A 99 -2.87 -12.46 -13.22
N ASP A 100 -3.06 -11.18 -13.52
CA ASP A 100 -2.01 -10.29 -14.04
C ASP A 100 -1.09 -9.88 -12.87
N ILE A 101 0.04 -10.59 -12.74
CA ILE A 101 1.08 -10.34 -11.74
C ILE A 101 2.42 -10.13 -12.49
N PRO A 102 2.97 -8.92 -12.47
CA PRO A 102 4.21 -8.62 -13.19
C PRO A 102 5.37 -9.54 -12.79
N GLY A 103 6.05 -10.08 -13.80
CA GLY A 103 7.14 -11.05 -13.64
C GLY A 103 6.72 -12.50 -13.37
N LEU A 104 5.46 -12.78 -13.00
CA LEU A 104 4.96 -14.16 -12.85
C LEU A 104 4.03 -14.59 -13.98
N THR A 105 3.24 -13.66 -14.53
CA THR A 105 2.35 -13.96 -15.66
C THR A 105 2.67 -13.10 -16.87
N LYS A 106 2.41 -13.67 -18.05
CA LYS A 106 2.65 -13.05 -19.34
C LYS A 106 1.61 -13.54 -20.32
N SER A 107 0.96 -12.61 -21.01
CA SER A 107 -0.07 -12.90 -22.01
C SER A 107 0.18 -12.09 -23.28
N LYS A 108 -0.55 -12.41 -24.36
CA LYS A 108 -0.54 -11.59 -25.59
C LYS A 108 -1.10 -10.18 -25.38
N VAL A 109 -1.89 -9.98 -24.31
CA VAL A 109 -2.52 -8.69 -24.01
C VAL A 109 -1.78 -7.89 -22.94
N SER A 110 -0.97 -8.57 -22.13
CA SER A 110 -0.08 -8.05 -21.10
C SER A 110 1.28 -8.78 -21.17
N PRO A 111 2.24 -8.29 -21.98
CA PRO A 111 3.54 -8.93 -22.16
C PRO A 111 4.49 -8.81 -20.95
N ASP A 112 4.18 -7.92 -20.02
CA ASP A 112 4.93 -7.59 -18.80
C ASP A 112 4.21 -8.04 -17.50
N GLY A 113 2.98 -8.55 -17.61
CA GLY A 113 2.14 -9.01 -16.50
C GLY A 113 1.38 -7.91 -15.78
N ARG A 114 1.38 -6.66 -16.28
CA ARG A 114 0.55 -5.56 -15.76
C ARG A 114 -0.89 -5.63 -16.29
N ILE A 115 -1.83 -5.02 -15.58
CA ILE A 115 -3.21 -4.85 -16.07
C ILE A 115 -3.17 -4.02 -17.36
N ALA A 116 -3.64 -4.59 -18.47
CA ALA A 116 -3.58 -3.93 -19.77
C ALA A 116 -4.46 -2.66 -19.80
N GLN A 117 -3.97 -1.57 -20.40
CA GLN A 117 -4.70 -0.28 -20.41
C GLN A 117 -6.15 -0.40 -20.90
N ARG A 118 -6.38 -1.24 -21.92
CA ARG A 118 -7.69 -1.54 -22.52
C ARG A 118 -8.62 -2.44 -21.69
N ASP A 119 -8.16 -2.99 -20.57
CA ASP A 119 -8.94 -3.90 -19.73
C ASP A 119 -9.55 -3.13 -18.54
N VAL A 120 -10.53 -2.28 -18.85
CA VAL A 120 -11.19 -1.40 -17.87
C VAL A 120 -11.90 -2.23 -16.78
N GLY A 121 -12.43 -3.41 -17.13
CA GLY A 121 -13.03 -4.37 -16.21
C GLY A 121 -12.08 -4.98 -15.18
N ALA A 122 -10.76 -4.86 -15.36
CA ALA A 122 -9.76 -5.28 -14.37
C ALA A 122 -9.32 -4.13 -13.43
N LYS A 123 -9.65 -2.88 -13.73
CA LYS A 123 -9.25 -1.68 -12.97
C LYS A 123 -10.25 -1.32 -11.86
N LEU A 124 -9.85 -0.47 -10.92
CA LEU A 124 -10.65 -0.17 -9.71
C LEU A 124 -10.62 1.32 -9.29
N VAL A 125 -11.79 1.89 -9.03
CA VAL A 125 -11.93 3.16 -8.29
C VAL A 125 -12.26 2.86 -6.83
N ILE A 126 -11.48 3.38 -5.88
CA ILE A 126 -11.78 3.33 -4.45
C ILE A 126 -12.29 4.69 -3.98
N VAL A 127 -13.50 4.74 -3.45
CA VAL A 127 -14.15 5.98 -2.97
C VAL A 127 -14.19 5.99 -1.46
N MET A 128 -13.41 6.86 -0.82
CA MET A 128 -13.37 6.93 0.65
C MET A 128 -14.64 7.56 1.21
N VAL A 129 -15.15 7.03 2.33
CA VAL A 129 -16.36 7.50 3.02
C VAL A 129 -16.09 7.68 4.52
N GLY A 130 -16.75 8.64 5.13
CA GLY A 130 -16.80 8.82 6.59
C GLY A 130 -16.46 10.24 7.06
N LEU A 131 -16.66 10.49 8.35
CA LEU A 131 -16.47 11.80 8.99
C LEU A 131 -14.99 12.27 9.02
N PRO A 132 -14.73 13.58 9.23
CA PRO A 132 -13.38 14.06 9.55
C PRO A 132 -12.77 13.34 10.76
N ALA A 133 -11.43 13.27 10.82
CA ALA A 133 -10.67 12.59 11.90
C ALA A 133 -11.04 11.11 12.19
N ARG A 134 -11.54 10.36 11.20
CA ARG A 134 -11.75 8.89 11.35
C ARG A 134 -10.59 8.01 10.80
N GLY A 135 -9.53 8.61 10.26
CA GLY A 135 -8.34 7.89 9.80
C GLY A 135 -8.21 7.68 8.27
N LYS A 136 -9.19 8.09 7.46
CA LYS A 136 -9.20 7.95 5.98
C LYS A 136 -7.84 8.17 5.29
N SER A 137 -7.23 9.35 5.48
CA SER A 137 -5.96 9.71 4.82
C SER A 137 -4.74 8.92 5.33
N TYR A 138 -4.84 8.22 6.46
CA TYR A 138 -3.86 7.21 6.89
C TYR A 138 -4.08 5.94 6.06
N ILE A 139 -5.32 5.43 6.08
CA ILE A 139 -5.71 4.18 5.39
C ILE A 139 -5.35 4.26 3.90
N THR A 140 -5.70 5.35 3.20
CA THR A 140 -5.39 5.52 1.77
C THR A 140 -3.90 5.50 1.48
N LYS A 141 -3.07 6.16 2.30
CA LYS A 141 -1.60 6.15 2.12
C LYS A 141 -1.00 4.76 2.30
N LYS A 142 -1.37 4.05 3.36
CA LYS A 142 -0.91 2.67 3.62
C LYS A 142 -1.39 1.71 2.52
N LEU A 143 -2.67 1.81 2.15
CA LEU A 143 -3.28 0.98 1.10
C LEU A 143 -2.66 1.23 -0.28
N ALA A 144 -2.45 2.50 -0.68
CA ALA A 144 -1.78 2.82 -1.95
C ALA A 144 -0.34 2.32 -2.00
N ARG A 145 0.42 2.43 -0.90
CA ARG A 145 1.77 1.84 -0.79
C ARG A 145 1.73 0.32 -0.98
N TYR A 146 0.78 -0.35 -0.34
CA TYR A 146 0.59 -1.80 -0.47
C TYR A 146 0.20 -2.22 -1.90
N LEU A 147 -0.74 -1.53 -2.54
CA LEU A 147 -1.21 -1.87 -3.89
C LEU A 147 -0.13 -1.62 -4.96
N ASN A 148 0.60 -0.50 -4.86
CA ASN A 148 1.79 -0.25 -5.69
C ASN A 148 2.86 -1.33 -5.46
N TRP A 149 3.04 -1.81 -4.22
CA TRP A 149 3.95 -2.92 -3.92
C TRP A 149 3.53 -4.25 -4.55
N LEU A 150 2.22 -4.55 -4.57
CA LEU A 150 1.68 -5.68 -5.32
C LEU A 150 1.84 -5.53 -6.85
N GLN A 151 2.34 -4.38 -7.30
CA GLN A 151 2.58 -3.96 -8.69
C GLN A 151 1.29 -3.58 -9.44
N HIS A 152 0.30 -3.04 -8.70
CA HIS A 152 -0.86 -2.37 -9.26
C HIS A 152 -0.67 -0.86 -9.12
N ASP A 153 -0.39 -0.19 -10.23
CA ASP A 153 -0.08 1.25 -10.25
C ASP A 153 -1.28 2.05 -9.68
N THR A 154 -1.07 2.70 -8.52
CA THR A 154 -2.13 3.27 -7.66
C THR A 154 -1.84 4.72 -7.25
N GLU A 155 -2.77 5.65 -7.49
CA GLU A 155 -2.64 7.08 -7.10
C GLU A 155 -3.80 7.58 -6.20
N ILE A 156 -3.52 8.59 -5.36
CA ILE A 156 -4.47 9.18 -4.39
C ILE A 156 -4.87 10.61 -4.80
N PHE A 157 -6.17 10.80 -5.02
CA PHE A 157 -6.79 12.05 -5.44
C PHE A 157 -7.50 12.69 -4.23
N ASN A 158 -6.77 13.55 -3.51
CA ASN A 158 -7.26 14.16 -2.26
C ASN A 158 -8.00 15.48 -2.53
N VAL A 159 -9.33 15.44 -2.46
CA VAL A 159 -10.23 16.59 -2.70
C VAL A 159 -9.92 17.76 -1.73
N GLY A 160 -9.51 17.45 -0.49
CA GLY A 160 -9.11 18.46 0.49
C GLY A 160 -7.85 19.24 0.12
N GLN A 161 -6.93 18.62 -0.62
CA GLN A 161 -5.73 19.25 -1.15
C GLN A 161 -6.07 20.10 -2.39
N ARG A 162 -6.83 19.56 -3.34
CA ARG A 162 -7.30 20.32 -4.51
C ARG A 162 -8.07 21.57 -4.09
N ARG A 163 -8.94 21.47 -3.07
CA ARG A 163 -9.62 22.62 -2.43
C ARG A 163 -8.65 23.69 -1.90
N ARG A 164 -7.57 23.30 -1.20
CA ARG A 164 -6.59 24.27 -0.65
C ARG A 164 -5.82 24.99 -1.76
N VAL A 165 -5.50 24.30 -2.86
CA VAL A 165 -4.86 24.91 -4.03
C VAL A 165 -5.81 25.89 -4.72
N ALA A 166 -7.08 25.51 -4.94
CA ALA A 166 -8.11 26.40 -5.49
C ALA A 166 -8.37 27.63 -4.58
N ALA A 167 -8.16 27.48 -3.27
CA ALA A 167 -8.22 28.57 -2.28
C ALA A 167 -6.98 29.50 -2.26
N GLY A 168 -6.00 29.31 -3.15
CA GLY A 168 -4.77 30.10 -3.19
C GLY A 168 -3.78 29.80 -2.07
N LYS A 169 -3.98 28.74 -1.26
CA LYS A 169 -2.98 28.32 -0.27
C LYS A 169 -1.95 27.42 -0.93
N SER A 170 -0.66 27.77 -0.79
CA SER A 170 0.45 26.95 -1.23
C SER A 170 0.31 25.51 -0.69
N PRO A 171 0.58 24.47 -1.50
CA PRO A 171 0.59 23.11 -1.00
C PRO A 171 1.61 23.02 0.14
N SER A 172 1.25 22.29 1.21
CA SER A 172 2.22 21.91 2.23
C SER A 172 3.37 21.17 1.56
N PRO A 173 4.64 21.37 1.97
CA PRO A 173 5.74 20.56 1.46
C PRO A 173 5.42 19.10 1.76
N VAL A 174 5.13 18.35 0.70
CA VAL A 174 5.07 16.89 0.75
C VAL A 174 6.48 16.42 1.10
N PRO A 175 6.67 15.46 2.02
CA PRO A 175 7.97 14.82 2.20
C PRO A 175 8.44 14.29 0.83
N LEU A 176 9.56 14.82 0.36
CA LEU A 176 10.12 14.68 -0.98
C LEU A 176 9.85 13.31 -1.65
N ASP A 177 8.86 13.26 -2.53
CA ASP A 177 8.78 12.25 -3.59
C ASP A 177 9.70 12.70 -4.74
N ARG A 178 11.01 12.44 -4.59
CA ARG A 178 12.03 12.82 -5.58
C ARG A 178 11.87 11.95 -6.83
N GLY A 179 11.13 12.43 -7.81
CA GLY A 179 11.06 11.76 -9.11
C GLY A 179 9.98 12.23 -10.09
N GLN A 180 9.20 13.26 -9.74
CA GLN A 180 8.25 13.88 -10.67
C GLN A 180 8.57 15.37 -10.86
N GLU A 181 9.38 15.68 -11.87
CA GLU A 181 9.11 16.87 -12.68
C GLU A 181 7.85 16.59 -13.52
N ARG A 182 6.68 16.54 -12.86
CA ARG A 182 5.41 16.66 -13.57
C ARG A 182 5.41 18.05 -14.20
N ARG A 183 5.26 18.12 -15.53
CA ARG A 183 4.96 19.38 -16.22
C ARG A 183 3.81 20.07 -15.45
N PRO A 184 3.87 21.38 -15.18
CA PRO A 184 2.76 22.07 -14.53
C PRO A 184 1.51 21.82 -15.38
N SER A 185 0.59 21.02 -14.83
CA SER A 185 -0.55 20.55 -15.60
C SER A 185 -1.43 21.73 -15.96
N THR A 186 -1.90 21.79 -17.21
CA THR A 186 -2.89 22.79 -17.63
C THR A 186 -4.10 22.79 -16.69
N PHE A 187 -4.47 21.60 -16.22
CA PHE A 187 -5.48 21.34 -15.19
C PHE A 187 -5.31 22.14 -13.89
N HIS A 188 -4.10 22.47 -13.43
CA HIS A 188 -3.93 23.32 -12.25
C HIS A 188 -4.47 24.74 -12.48
N LYS A 189 -4.32 25.24 -13.71
CA LYS A 189 -4.91 26.51 -14.13
C LYS A 189 -6.42 26.32 -14.37
N ASP A 190 -6.84 25.27 -15.05
CA ASP A 190 -8.25 25.03 -15.38
C ASP A 190 -9.13 24.83 -14.12
N LEU A 191 -8.63 24.13 -13.09
CA LEU A 191 -9.29 23.98 -11.79
C LEU A 191 -9.43 25.33 -11.05
N VAL A 192 -8.37 26.13 -11.04
CA VAL A 192 -8.38 27.46 -10.41
C VAL A 192 -9.31 28.40 -11.18
N ASP A 193 -9.29 28.36 -12.51
CA ASP A 193 -10.17 29.17 -13.38
C ASP A 193 -11.64 28.72 -13.29
N SER A 194 -11.92 27.41 -13.14
CA SER A 194 -13.25 26.85 -12.87
C SER A 194 -13.83 27.38 -11.55
N VAL A 195 -13.07 27.26 -10.46
CA VAL A 195 -13.48 27.76 -9.13
C VAL A 195 -13.55 29.30 -9.08
N ARG A 196 -12.70 29.99 -9.86
CA ARG A 196 -12.76 31.46 -10.04
C ARG A 196 -14.05 31.88 -10.75
N ARG A 197 -14.44 31.22 -11.86
CA ARG A 197 -15.70 31.52 -12.58
C ARG A 197 -16.92 31.39 -11.66
N LEU A 198 -16.98 30.35 -10.83
CA LEU A 198 -18.02 30.15 -9.82
C LEU A 198 -18.00 31.20 -8.70
N SER A 199 -16.86 31.84 -8.45
CA SER A 199 -16.73 32.90 -7.44
C SER A 199 -17.23 34.26 -7.96
N VAL A 200 -17.19 34.49 -9.27
CA VAL A 200 -17.69 35.72 -9.92
C VAL A 200 -19.19 35.61 -10.25
N SER A 201 -19.66 34.48 -10.79
CA SER A 201 -21.03 34.33 -11.30
C SER A 201 -22.16 34.39 -10.26
N VAL A 202 -21.83 34.26 -8.97
CA VAL A 202 -22.79 34.36 -7.85
C VAL A 202 -22.79 35.76 -7.21
N GLY A 203 -21.85 36.64 -7.58
CA GLY A 203 -21.76 38.01 -7.05
C GLY A 203 -22.79 38.99 -7.61
N THR A 204 -23.43 38.67 -8.74
CA THR A 204 -24.25 39.60 -9.54
C THR A 204 -25.76 39.50 -9.35
N THR A 205 -26.27 38.64 -8.46
CA THR A 205 -27.73 38.49 -8.25
C THR A 205 -28.21 39.19 -6.97
N LEU A 206 -28.53 40.49 -7.06
CA LEU A 206 -29.53 41.14 -6.21
C LEU A 206 -30.00 42.49 -6.80
N LYS A 207 -30.96 42.45 -7.72
CA LYS A 207 -32.08 43.41 -7.85
C LYS A 207 -33.15 42.83 -8.78
N SER A 208 -34.40 42.89 -8.34
CA SER A 208 -35.54 42.22 -8.96
C SER A 208 -36.45 43.19 -9.72
N SER A 209 -36.96 42.77 -10.89
CA SER A 209 -38.40 42.87 -11.20
C SER A 209 -38.79 42.15 -12.50
N ASP A 210 -40.00 41.59 -12.46
CA ASP A 210 -40.91 41.23 -13.56
C ASP A 210 -40.77 39.92 -14.35
N VAL A 211 -41.95 39.47 -14.79
CA VAL A 211 -42.34 38.11 -15.16
C VAL A 211 -43.03 38.13 -16.52
N SER A 212 -42.64 37.25 -17.46
CA SER A 212 -43.53 36.50 -18.38
C SER A 212 -42.74 35.47 -19.22
N PRO A 213 -43.38 34.44 -19.81
CA PRO A 213 -42.70 33.21 -20.26
C PRO A 213 -42.75 33.04 -21.82
N PRO A 214 -42.55 31.84 -22.43
CA PRO A 214 -41.27 31.47 -23.04
C PRO A 214 -41.34 31.11 -24.54
N GLU A 215 -40.26 31.29 -25.29
CA GLU A 215 -40.13 30.74 -26.66
C GLU A 215 -38.76 30.09 -26.91
N ASN A 216 -38.76 29.07 -27.80
CA ASN A 216 -37.56 28.36 -28.27
C ASN A 216 -36.82 29.18 -29.34
N GLU A 217 -35.50 29.04 -29.43
CA GLU A 217 -34.82 28.58 -30.67
C GLU A 217 -33.31 28.30 -30.46
N ALA A 218 -32.69 27.69 -31.49
CA ALA A 218 -31.34 27.10 -31.46
C ALA A 218 -30.25 28.07 -32.03
N PRO A 219 -28.94 27.73 -32.00
CA PRO A 219 -27.86 28.73 -32.00
C PRO A 219 -27.32 29.14 -33.39
N LEU A 220 -26.60 30.27 -33.43
CA LEU A 220 -25.83 30.77 -34.57
C LEU A 220 -24.32 31.00 -34.23
N PRO A 221 -23.41 30.99 -35.23
CA PRO A 221 -21.96 30.78 -35.06
C PRO A 221 -21.12 32.08 -34.94
N PRO A 222 -19.78 32.02 -34.72
CA PRO A 222 -19.01 33.15 -34.21
C PRO A 222 -18.51 34.14 -35.28
N PRO A 223 -18.19 35.40 -34.91
CA PRO A 223 -17.65 36.40 -35.83
C PRO A 223 -16.17 36.19 -36.17
N VAL A 224 -15.82 36.66 -37.38
CA VAL A 224 -14.56 36.40 -38.10
C VAL A 224 -13.45 37.40 -37.73
N VAL A 225 -12.19 36.93 -37.79
CA VAL A 225 -10.98 37.75 -37.60
C VAL A 225 -10.69 38.63 -38.83
N PRO A 226 -10.45 39.95 -38.67
CA PRO A 226 -10.00 40.80 -39.77
C PRO A 226 -8.49 40.77 -39.95
N THR A 227 -8.04 40.22 -41.08
CA THR A 227 -6.65 40.28 -41.58
C THR A 227 -6.26 41.72 -41.92
N LYS A 228 -5.05 42.16 -41.52
CA LYS A 228 -4.44 43.41 -42.02
C LYS A 228 -3.50 43.10 -43.19
N ILE A 229 -3.65 43.87 -44.27
CA ILE A 229 -2.83 43.80 -45.48
C ILE A 229 -1.66 44.78 -45.33
N LEU A 230 -0.45 44.33 -45.68
CA LEU A 230 0.76 45.15 -45.73
C LEU A 230 0.88 45.82 -47.11
N VAL A 231 1.30 47.09 -47.14
CA VAL A 231 1.70 47.81 -48.37
C VAL A 231 2.97 48.61 -48.06
N ASN A 232 4.01 48.43 -48.89
CA ASN A 232 5.35 49.03 -48.78
C ASN A 232 6.04 48.76 -47.43
N GLY A 233 6.46 47.51 -47.22
CA GLY A 233 7.04 47.07 -45.96
C GLY A 233 8.42 47.65 -45.68
N GLU A 234 8.58 48.17 -44.46
CA GLU A 234 9.73 47.98 -43.57
C GLU A 234 9.28 48.34 -42.14
N ASP A 235 9.63 47.50 -41.16
CA ASP A 235 9.56 47.84 -39.73
C ASP A 235 10.79 48.67 -39.36
N PRO A 236 10.65 49.69 -38.50
CA PRO A 236 11.75 50.03 -37.60
C PRO A 236 11.29 50.26 -36.16
N ASP A 237 11.76 49.37 -35.29
CA ASP A 237 11.82 49.59 -33.85
C ASP A 237 13.17 50.27 -33.47
N GLN A 238 13.26 50.76 -32.22
CA GLN A 238 14.47 51.22 -31.50
C GLN A 238 15.08 52.60 -31.84
N SER A 239 15.05 53.50 -30.85
CA SER A 239 16.29 54.08 -30.29
C SER A 239 16.09 54.84 -28.96
N SER A 240 16.69 54.28 -27.90
CA SER A 240 17.61 54.95 -26.95
C SER A 240 17.19 56.16 -26.06
N GLN A 241 17.49 56.00 -24.75
CA GLN A 241 18.17 56.93 -23.81
C GLN A 241 17.44 57.33 -22.51
N ASN A 242 18.13 57.00 -21.39
CA ASN A 242 18.47 57.82 -20.21
C ASN A 242 17.52 58.90 -19.68
N GLY A 243 17.24 58.84 -18.37
CA GLY A 243 16.79 60.02 -17.60
C GLY A 243 16.39 59.70 -16.17
N SER A 244 17.22 60.06 -15.19
CA SER A 244 16.90 59.95 -13.77
C SER A 244 16.44 61.28 -13.17
N THR A 245 15.62 61.18 -12.12
CA THR A 245 15.53 62.08 -10.95
C THR A 245 14.62 63.33 -10.97
N VAL A 246 13.94 63.50 -9.82
CA VAL A 246 13.39 64.73 -9.16
C VAL A 246 11.98 65.24 -9.53
N VAL A 247 11.14 65.17 -8.51
CA VAL A 247 9.81 65.77 -8.24
C VAL A 247 10.03 67.23 -7.77
N PRO A 248 9.23 68.27 -8.13
CA PRO A 248 7.91 68.45 -7.50
C PRO A 248 6.78 69.18 -8.27
N SER A 249 5.60 69.14 -7.63
CA SER A 249 4.28 69.67 -8.01
C SER A 249 4.18 71.21 -8.12
N ILE A 250 3.10 71.69 -8.78
CA ILE A 250 2.04 72.56 -8.19
C ILE A 250 0.89 72.79 -9.21
N ASP A 251 -0.31 73.02 -8.68
CA ASP A 251 -1.61 73.17 -9.34
C ASP A 251 -1.75 74.21 -10.47
N ALA A 252 -2.64 73.91 -11.42
CA ALA A 252 -3.77 74.79 -11.78
C ALA A 252 -4.87 74.02 -12.56
N GLY A 253 -6.13 74.10 -12.10
CA GLY A 253 -7.31 73.77 -12.92
C GLY A 253 -7.64 74.88 -13.94
N PRO A 254 -8.74 74.79 -14.72
CA PRO A 254 -10.03 74.29 -14.26
C PRO A 254 -10.75 73.27 -15.19
N ALA A 255 -11.87 72.76 -14.69
CA ALA A 255 -12.70 71.72 -15.28
C ALA A 255 -13.26 72.03 -16.69
N GLN A 256 -13.34 70.98 -17.51
CA GLN A 256 -14.43 70.78 -18.47
C GLN A 256 -14.74 69.28 -18.63
N SER A 257 -16.02 68.98 -18.48
CA SER A 257 -16.67 67.65 -18.49
C SER A 257 -16.26 66.71 -19.63
N ARG A 258 -15.99 65.44 -19.30
CA ARG A 258 -16.23 64.25 -20.15
C ARG A 258 -16.30 62.97 -19.31
N GLU A 259 -17.44 62.30 -19.45
CA GLU A 259 -17.75 60.86 -19.32
C GLU A 259 -16.86 59.95 -18.45
N ASN A 260 -17.50 59.31 -17.46
CA ASN A 260 -16.92 58.23 -16.66
C ASN A 260 -16.77 56.94 -17.51
N GLU A 261 -15.54 56.58 -17.85
CA GLU A 261 -15.18 55.17 -18.03
C GLU A 261 -14.79 54.59 -16.66
N GLU A 262 -15.75 53.95 -15.98
CA GLU A 262 -15.43 53.14 -14.79
C GLU A 262 -14.68 51.88 -15.24
N ALA A 263 -13.34 51.97 -15.24
CA ALA A 263 -12.50 50.80 -15.32
C ALA A 263 -12.78 49.89 -14.11
N VAL A 264 -13.45 48.75 -14.37
CA VAL A 264 -13.70 47.73 -13.36
C VAL A 264 -12.36 47.13 -12.93
N ASN A 265 -11.81 47.66 -11.84
CA ASN A 265 -10.72 47.01 -11.12
C ASN A 265 -11.23 45.67 -10.59
N GLU A 266 -10.89 44.57 -11.28
CA GLU A 266 -11.13 43.23 -10.78
C GLU A 266 -10.45 43.07 -9.42
N ALA A 267 -11.26 43.00 -8.36
CA ALA A 267 -10.76 42.81 -7.01
C ALA A 267 -9.98 41.50 -6.92
N SER A 268 -8.79 41.56 -6.31
CA SER A 268 -8.03 40.36 -5.97
C SER A 268 -8.93 39.42 -5.15
N PRO A 269 -9.00 38.11 -5.48
CA PRO A 269 -9.98 37.22 -4.86
C PRO A 269 -9.76 37.13 -3.36
N GLU A 270 -10.83 37.34 -2.58
CA GLU A 270 -10.75 37.14 -1.13
C GLU A 270 -10.34 35.69 -0.82
N PRO A 271 -9.43 35.48 0.16
CA PRO A 271 -8.98 34.14 0.52
C PRO A 271 -10.16 33.31 1.03
N MET A 272 -10.43 32.17 0.40
CA MET A 272 -11.56 31.32 0.76
C MET A 272 -11.51 30.94 2.25
N ASP A 273 -12.60 31.23 2.98
CA ASP A 273 -12.83 30.74 4.34
C ASP A 273 -12.58 29.23 4.43
N GLN A 274 -11.91 28.79 5.50
CA GLN A 274 -11.61 27.38 5.81
C GLN A 274 -12.08 26.97 7.22
N THR A 275 -12.74 27.87 7.95
CA THR A 275 -13.34 27.61 9.26
C THR A 275 -14.61 26.76 9.13
N ALA A 276 -15.24 26.40 10.24
CA ALA A 276 -16.48 25.62 10.26
C ALA A 276 -17.59 26.19 9.34
N SER A 277 -17.73 27.51 9.16
CA SER A 277 -18.76 28.13 8.31
C SER A 277 -18.65 27.78 6.82
N PHE A 278 -17.45 27.47 6.33
CA PHE A 278 -17.26 26.95 4.97
C PHE A 278 -17.87 25.54 4.79
N PHE A 279 -18.00 24.77 5.89
CA PHE A 279 -18.50 23.40 5.83
C PHE A 279 -20.01 23.29 6.08
N ASP A 280 -20.66 24.38 6.52
CA ASP A 280 -22.10 24.41 6.80
C ASP A 280 -22.94 23.98 5.57
N PRO A 281 -23.88 23.03 5.72
CA PRO A 281 -24.82 22.66 4.66
C PRO A 281 -25.70 23.82 4.15
N GLN A 282 -25.96 24.85 4.95
CA GLN A 282 -26.74 26.02 4.56
C GLN A 282 -25.95 26.98 3.65
N ASN A 283 -24.61 26.89 3.65
CA ASN A 283 -23.73 27.71 2.81
C ASN A 283 -23.73 27.17 1.36
N GLN A 284 -24.78 27.49 0.61
CA GLN A 284 -24.99 27.04 -0.78
C GLN A 284 -23.80 27.32 -1.71
N ARG A 285 -23.09 28.45 -1.53
CA ARG A 285 -21.88 28.78 -2.30
C ARG A 285 -20.74 27.80 -2.00
N ALA A 286 -20.46 27.53 -0.71
CA ALA A 286 -19.42 26.59 -0.32
C ALA A 286 -19.81 25.12 -0.59
N VAL A 287 -21.10 24.77 -0.61
CA VAL A 287 -21.58 23.45 -1.08
C VAL A 287 -21.27 23.28 -2.57
N LYS A 288 -21.71 24.19 -3.44
CA LYS A 288 -21.44 24.13 -4.90
C LYS A 288 -19.94 24.06 -5.21
N MET A 289 -19.13 24.86 -4.53
CA MET A 289 -17.67 24.83 -4.69
C MET A 289 -17.04 23.50 -4.25
N ARG A 290 -17.51 22.90 -3.14
CA ARG A 290 -17.09 21.56 -2.69
C ARG A 290 -17.61 20.42 -3.56
N GLU A 291 -18.67 20.65 -4.34
CA GLU A 291 -19.15 19.72 -5.38
C GLU A 291 -18.21 19.78 -6.59
N GLN A 292 -18.00 20.97 -7.16
CA GLN A 292 -17.16 21.17 -8.34
C GLN A 292 -15.75 20.60 -8.13
N VAL A 293 -15.06 21.00 -7.06
CA VAL A 293 -13.69 20.52 -6.76
C VAL A 293 -13.65 19.00 -6.60
N ALA A 294 -14.73 18.35 -6.14
CA ALA A 294 -14.77 16.89 -6.01
C ALA A 294 -15.00 16.18 -7.35
N LEU A 295 -15.80 16.75 -8.25
CA LEU A 295 -16.01 16.24 -9.61
C LEU A 295 -14.75 16.45 -10.47
N ASP A 296 -14.14 17.64 -10.42
CA ASP A 296 -12.88 17.92 -11.12
C ASP A 296 -11.75 16.97 -10.64
N THR A 297 -11.70 16.65 -9.34
CA THR A 297 -10.75 15.66 -8.78
C THR A 297 -11.11 14.22 -9.18
N LEU A 298 -12.37 13.91 -9.46
CA LEU A 298 -12.81 12.60 -9.96
C LEU A 298 -12.50 12.44 -11.45
N ASP A 299 -12.56 13.52 -12.23
CA ASP A 299 -12.11 13.52 -13.62
C ASP A 299 -10.60 13.30 -13.72
N GLU A 300 -9.80 13.98 -12.88
CA GLU A 300 -8.35 13.75 -12.73
C GLU A 300 -8.02 12.26 -12.44
N LEU A 301 -8.84 11.62 -11.59
CA LEU A 301 -8.72 10.21 -11.25
C LEU A 301 -9.07 9.29 -12.44
N LEU A 302 -10.09 9.65 -13.21
CA LEU A 302 -10.55 8.86 -14.35
C LEU A 302 -9.58 8.97 -15.54
N ASP A 303 -8.96 10.12 -15.76
CA ASP A 303 -7.91 10.30 -16.78
C ASP A 303 -6.69 9.44 -16.45
N TYR A 304 -6.26 9.41 -15.18
CA TYR A 304 -5.20 8.50 -14.73
C TYR A 304 -5.53 7.01 -14.99
N ILE A 305 -6.77 6.58 -14.72
CA ILE A 305 -7.20 5.20 -14.94
C ILE A 305 -7.33 4.86 -16.42
N LEU A 306 -7.94 5.73 -17.23
CA LEU A 306 -8.29 5.42 -18.63
C LEU A 306 -7.10 5.67 -19.57
N ASP A 307 -6.44 6.83 -19.43
CA ASP A 307 -5.52 7.37 -20.43
C ASP A 307 -4.04 7.24 -20.02
N GLU A 308 -3.71 7.35 -18.72
CA GLU A 308 -2.33 7.18 -18.23
C GLU A 308 -1.96 5.72 -17.91
N GLY A 309 -2.91 4.79 -17.98
CA GLY A 309 -2.68 3.36 -17.75
C GLY A 309 -2.75 2.92 -16.29
N GLY A 310 -3.20 3.79 -15.38
CA GLY A 310 -3.37 3.49 -13.95
C GLY A 310 -4.25 2.26 -13.69
N SER A 311 -3.90 1.48 -12.67
CA SER A 311 -4.67 0.30 -12.25
C SER A 311 -5.74 0.66 -11.22
N ILE A 312 -5.42 1.56 -10.28
CA ILE A 312 -6.29 1.91 -9.15
C ILE A 312 -6.25 3.42 -8.85
N GLY A 313 -7.41 4.06 -8.80
CA GLY A 313 -7.55 5.45 -8.37
C GLY A 313 -8.27 5.55 -7.02
N ILE A 314 -7.72 6.28 -6.05
CA ILE A 314 -8.32 6.44 -4.72
C ILE A 314 -8.81 7.88 -4.51
N LEU A 315 -10.12 8.10 -4.42
CA LEU A 315 -10.74 9.40 -4.14
C LEU A 315 -10.84 9.63 -2.62
N ASP A 316 -9.93 10.43 -2.05
CA ASP A 316 -9.92 10.75 -0.61
C ASP A 316 -10.76 12.02 -0.32
N ALA A 317 -12.01 11.79 0.07
CA ALA A 317 -12.98 12.79 0.50
C ALA A 317 -13.88 12.23 1.63
N THR A 318 -14.85 13.02 2.12
CA THR A 318 -15.80 12.55 3.15
C THR A 318 -16.94 11.72 2.57
N ASN A 319 -17.42 12.06 1.37
CA ASN A 319 -18.48 11.36 0.61
C ASN A 319 -19.65 10.86 1.50
N SER A 320 -20.06 11.73 2.42
CA SER A 320 -20.83 11.39 3.61
C SER A 320 -22.34 11.30 3.39
N THR A 321 -22.84 11.61 2.20
CA THR A 321 -24.27 11.59 1.86
C THR A 321 -24.54 10.61 0.72
N MET A 322 -25.76 10.06 0.65
CA MET A 322 -26.15 9.11 -0.40
C MET A 322 -26.14 9.78 -1.78
N GLU A 323 -26.56 11.04 -1.87
CA GLU A 323 -26.67 11.82 -3.10
C GLU A 323 -25.29 12.02 -3.73
N ARG A 324 -24.27 12.34 -2.92
CA ARG A 324 -22.89 12.45 -3.38
C ARG A 324 -22.35 11.10 -3.89
N ARG A 325 -22.62 10.01 -3.18
CA ARG A 325 -22.17 8.66 -3.59
C ARG A 325 -22.84 8.23 -4.89
N LYS A 326 -24.14 8.51 -5.05
CA LYS A 326 -24.88 8.31 -6.30
C LYS A 326 -24.29 9.14 -7.44
N ALA A 327 -24.07 10.44 -7.24
CA ALA A 327 -23.47 11.31 -8.25
C ALA A 327 -22.09 10.82 -8.71
N ILE A 328 -21.25 10.34 -7.79
CA ILE A 328 -19.95 9.72 -8.11
C ILE A 328 -20.13 8.46 -8.98
N VAL A 329 -21.06 7.56 -8.64
CA VAL A 329 -21.34 6.37 -9.47
C VAL A 329 -21.84 6.77 -10.84
N ASP A 330 -22.86 7.63 -10.92
CA ASP A 330 -23.46 8.06 -12.19
C ASP A 330 -22.40 8.72 -13.10
N HIS A 331 -21.52 9.56 -12.54
CA HIS A 331 -20.41 10.21 -13.25
C HIS A 331 -19.37 9.20 -13.78
N ILE A 332 -18.91 8.27 -12.94
CA ILE A 332 -17.98 7.20 -13.35
C ILE A 332 -18.62 6.33 -14.45
N ARG A 333 -19.90 5.99 -14.32
CA ARG A 333 -20.63 5.15 -15.30
C ARG A 333 -20.81 5.86 -16.64
N ASN A 334 -21.01 7.18 -16.64
CA ASN A 334 -21.10 7.99 -17.85
C ASN A 334 -19.75 8.12 -18.57
N ARG A 335 -18.62 8.30 -17.85
CA ARG A 335 -17.29 8.50 -18.45
C ARG A 335 -16.57 7.19 -18.80
N ALA A 336 -16.63 6.17 -17.93
CA ALA A 336 -15.88 4.92 -18.05
C ALA A 336 -16.73 3.67 -18.34
N GLY A 337 -18.06 3.83 -18.44
CA GLY A 337 -18.99 2.72 -18.68
C GLY A 337 -19.25 1.84 -17.45
N PRO A 338 -20.00 0.73 -17.62
CA PRO A 338 -20.36 -0.19 -16.53
C PRO A 338 -19.21 -1.10 -16.09
N GLU A 339 -18.17 -1.27 -16.91
CA GLU A 339 -17.10 -2.24 -16.65
C GLU A 339 -16.13 -1.81 -15.53
N LEU A 340 -15.87 -0.51 -15.37
CA LEU A 340 -14.94 -0.02 -14.34
C LEU A 340 -15.47 -0.34 -12.93
N ASN A 341 -14.69 -1.09 -12.14
CA ASN A 341 -15.10 -1.45 -10.78
C ASN A 341 -15.07 -0.22 -9.86
N ILE A 342 -16.04 -0.13 -8.96
CA ILE A 342 -16.14 0.92 -7.93
C ILE A 342 -16.26 0.23 -6.58
N LEU A 343 -15.44 0.64 -5.61
CA LEU A 343 -15.45 0.14 -4.24
C LEU A 343 -15.51 1.30 -3.26
N PHE A 344 -16.57 1.38 -2.46
CA PHE A 344 -16.65 2.35 -1.37
C PHE A 344 -15.89 1.82 -0.15
N LEU A 345 -15.05 2.65 0.47
CA LEU A 345 -14.31 2.31 1.68
C LEU A 345 -14.65 3.30 2.80
N GLU A 346 -15.56 2.88 3.67
CA GLU A 346 -15.94 3.64 4.85
C GLU A 346 -14.96 3.41 5.99
N SER A 347 -14.51 4.52 6.59
CA SER A 347 -13.69 4.54 7.78
C SER A 347 -14.49 5.13 8.94
N SER A 348 -14.89 4.27 9.86
CA SER A 348 -15.66 4.60 11.05
C SER A 348 -14.84 4.31 12.31
N CYS A 349 -15.06 5.12 13.34
CA CYS A 349 -14.34 5.06 14.60
C CYS A 349 -15.30 5.51 15.70
N MET A 350 -15.67 4.63 16.61
CA MET A 350 -16.53 4.87 17.77
C MET A 350 -15.70 4.95 19.06
N ASP A 351 -14.52 4.34 19.06
CA ASP A 351 -13.53 4.42 20.12
C ASP A 351 -13.04 5.87 20.32
N GLN A 352 -13.12 6.35 21.58
CA GLN A 352 -12.85 7.75 21.90
C GLN A 352 -11.36 8.07 21.89
N ASP A 353 -10.50 7.17 22.39
CA ASP A 353 -9.05 7.39 22.42
C ASP A 353 -8.47 7.44 20.99
N LEU A 354 -8.95 6.54 20.12
CA LEU A 354 -8.62 6.59 18.69
C LEU A 354 -9.08 7.91 18.04
N LEU A 355 -10.29 8.38 18.38
CA LEU A 355 -10.84 9.62 17.84
C LEU A 355 -10.03 10.85 18.29
N GLU A 356 -9.73 10.98 19.58
CA GLU A 356 -8.95 12.10 20.12
C GLU A 356 -7.55 12.18 19.48
N ALA A 357 -6.85 11.05 19.36
CA ALA A 357 -5.55 11.00 18.71
C ALA A 357 -5.63 11.43 17.23
N ASN A 358 -6.65 10.94 16.50
CA ASN A 358 -6.91 11.36 15.13
C ASN A 358 -7.30 12.85 15.01
N MET A 359 -8.00 13.41 16.00
CA MET A 359 -8.27 14.85 16.06
C MET A 359 -6.96 15.63 16.20
N ARG A 360 -6.09 15.29 17.17
CA ARG A 360 -4.79 15.97 17.36
C ARG A 360 -3.92 15.93 16.11
N LEU A 361 -3.84 14.78 15.43
CA LEU A 361 -3.15 14.65 14.14
C LEU A 361 -3.73 15.58 13.06
N LYS A 362 -5.04 15.88 13.12
CA LYS A 362 -5.69 16.81 12.21
C LYS A 362 -5.43 18.27 12.54
N LEU A 363 -5.31 18.62 13.83
CA LEU A 363 -4.91 19.95 14.32
C LEU A 363 -3.44 20.26 14.01
N SER A 364 -2.56 19.25 14.02
CA SER A 364 -1.18 19.39 13.51
C SER A 364 -1.11 19.56 11.97
N GLY A 365 -2.25 19.48 11.27
CA GLY A 365 -2.35 19.59 9.82
C GLY A 365 -2.39 21.03 9.29
N PRO A 366 -2.30 21.21 7.96
CA PRO A 366 -2.23 22.54 7.33
C PRO A 366 -3.52 23.35 7.41
N ASP A 367 -4.66 22.74 7.75
CA ASP A 367 -5.92 23.45 7.96
C ASP A 367 -5.85 24.35 9.24
N TYR A 368 -5.02 23.98 10.24
CA TYR A 368 -4.94 24.60 11.59
C TYR A 368 -3.52 25.09 11.96
N LYS A 369 -2.57 25.09 11.01
CA LYS A 369 -1.16 25.43 11.26
C LYS A 369 -1.02 26.84 11.84
N GLY A 370 -0.47 26.94 13.06
CA GLY A 370 -0.18 28.20 13.74
C GLY A 370 -1.34 28.79 14.54
N GLN A 371 -2.47 28.08 14.67
CA GLN A 371 -3.56 28.44 15.59
C GLN A 371 -3.31 27.88 16.99
N ASP A 372 -4.00 28.42 18.00
CA ASP A 372 -3.99 27.82 19.35
C ASP A 372 -4.60 26.41 19.32
N PRO A 373 -3.99 25.40 19.96
CA PRO A 373 -4.51 24.03 19.95
C PRO A 373 -5.93 23.86 20.51
N THR A 374 -6.36 24.74 21.42
CA THR A 374 -7.70 24.72 22.04
C THR A 374 -8.73 25.31 21.07
N GLU A 375 -8.46 26.49 20.51
CA GLU A 375 -9.32 27.15 19.52
C GLU A 375 -9.48 26.28 18.26
N ALA A 376 -8.36 25.68 17.80
CA ALA A 376 -8.34 24.77 16.68
C ALA A 376 -9.18 23.50 16.95
N LEU A 377 -9.13 22.95 18.17
CA LEU A 377 -9.99 21.82 18.57
C LEU A 377 -11.47 22.21 18.59
N GLU A 378 -11.81 23.42 19.04
CA GLU A 378 -13.19 23.90 19.04
C GLU A 378 -13.76 24.09 17.64
N ASP A 379 -13.05 24.77 16.74
CA ASP A 379 -13.46 24.89 15.33
C ASP A 379 -13.59 23.50 14.70
N PHE A 380 -12.62 22.60 14.95
CA PHE A 380 -12.68 21.25 14.41
C PHE A 380 -13.88 20.45 14.93
N LYS A 381 -14.23 20.57 16.22
CA LYS A 381 -15.45 19.96 16.79
C LYS A 381 -16.72 20.54 16.17
N LYS A 382 -16.81 21.87 16.00
CA LYS A 382 -17.92 22.55 15.30
C LYS A 382 -18.06 22.03 13.86
N ARG A 383 -16.94 21.89 13.14
CA ARG A 383 -16.86 21.32 11.79
C ARG A 383 -17.30 19.84 11.73
N VAL A 384 -16.91 19.00 12.70
CA VAL A 384 -17.37 17.60 12.77
C VAL A 384 -18.89 17.54 12.98
N ALA A 385 -19.43 18.32 13.92
CA ALA A 385 -20.87 18.37 14.19
C ALA A 385 -21.70 18.84 12.97
N LEU A 386 -21.15 19.71 12.11
CA LEU A 386 -21.80 20.10 10.85
C LEU A 386 -21.86 18.95 9.82
N TYR A 387 -20.83 18.10 9.76
CA TYR A 387 -20.85 16.89 8.93
C TYR A 387 -21.79 15.82 9.49
N GLU A 388 -21.86 15.65 10.82
CA GLU A 388 -22.71 14.66 11.46
C GLU A 388 -24.21 14.87 11.18
N LYS A 389 -24.66 16.12 11.03
CA LYS A 389 -26.05 16.47 10.63
C LYS A 389 -26.50 15.88 9.29
N SER A 390 -25.57 15.57 8.39
CA SER A 390 -25.86 15.08 7.03
C SER A 390 -25.18 13.73 6.71
N TYR A 391 -24.54 13.12 7.71
CA TYR A 391 -23.81 11.87 7.51
C TYR A 391 -24.76 10.68 7.49
N VAL A 392 -24.76 9.97 6.37
CA VAL A 392 -25.41 8.68 6.18
C VAL A 392 -24.31 7.64 5.96
N PRO A 393 -24.12 6.67 6.86
CA PRO A 393 -23.10 5.63 6.70
C PRO A 393 -23.41 4.72 5.49
N LEU A 394 -22.50 3.80 5.18
CA LEU A 394 -22.77 2.75 4.19
C LEU A 394 -23.69 1.67 4.78
N GLY A 395 -24.53 1.07 3.94
CA GLY A 395 -25.42 -0.01 4.35
C GLY A 395 -26.55 -0.27 3.35
N GLU A 396 -27.79 -0.34 3.83
CA GLU A 396 -28.98 -0.76 3.06
C GLU A 396 -29.14 -0.07 1.70
N TYR A 397 -28.77 1.21 1.59
CA TYR A 397 -28.80 1.94 0.31
C TYR A 397 -27.85 1.30 -0.71
N GLU A 398 -26.58 1.13 -0.36
CA GLU A 398 -25.58 0.51 -1.23
C GLU A 398 -25.93 -0.94 -1.56
N GLU A 399 -26.41 -1.71 -0.58
CA GLU A 399 -26.81 -3.11 -0.80
C GLU A 399 -27.96 -3.21 -1.82
N LYS A 400 -28.99 -2.38 -1.66
CA LYS A 400 -30.14 -2.30 -2.57
C LYS A 400 -29.75 -1.89 -3.99
N HIS A 401 -28.74 -1.03 -4.14
CA HIS A 401 -28.26 -0.54 -5.43
C HIS A 401 -27.06 -1.34 -5.99
N ARG A 402 -26.66 -2.44 -5.35
CA ARG A 402 -25.52 -3.29 -5.75
C ARG A 402 -24.20 -2.52 -5.86
N MET A 403 -23.97 -1.62 -4.91
CA MET A 403 -22.72 -0.87 -4.79
C MET A 403 -21.78 -1.64 -3.87
N ALA A 404 -20.61 -2.04 -4.38
CA ALA A 404 -19.63 -2.77 -3.58
C ALA A 404 -19.01 -1.85 -2.51
N PHE A 405 -18.92 -2.33 -1.27
CA PHE A 405 -18.34 -1.56 -0.18
C PHE A 405 -17.59 -2.39 0.86
N ILE A 406 -16.73 -1.69 1.60
CA ILE A 406 -16.10 -2.15 2.83
C ILE A 406 -16.33 -1.10 3.92
N GLN A 407 -16.73 -1.53 5.12
CA GLN A 407 -16.74 -0.70 6.32
C GLN A 407 -15.63 -1.17 7.25
N MET A 408 -14.69 -0.28 7.55
CA MET A 408 -13.63 -0.47 8.53
C MET A 408 -13.99 0.28 9.81
N ILE A 409 -14.26 -0.46 10.88
CA ILE A 409 -14.73 0.07 12.17
C ILE A 409 -13.59 -0.08 13.19
N ASP A 410 -13.33 1.00 13.92
CA ASP A 410 -12.27 1.10 14.95
C ASP A 410 -10.93 0.53 14.46
N VAL A 411 -10.50 0.99 13.29
CA VAL A 411 -9.15 0.72 12.77
C VAL A 411 -8.89 -0.79 12.61
N GLY A 412 -9.89 -1.52 12.13
CA GLY A 412 -9.78 -2.95 11.80
C GLY A 412 -10.35 -3.89 12.86
N ARG A 413 -10.76 -3.38 14.04
CA ARG A 413 -11.49 -4.15 15.08
C ARG A 413 -12.70 -4.91 14.50
N LYS A 414 -13.38 -4.33 13.50
CA LYS A 414 -14.36 -5.02 12.66
C LYS A 414 -14.25 -4.53 11.21
N VAL A 415 -14.29 -5.48 10.28
CA VAL A 415 -14.40 -5.23 8.83
C VAL A 415 -15.69 -5.87 8.32
N VAL A 416 -16.52 -5.11 7.61
CA VAL A 416 -17.68 -5.60 6.86
C VAL A 416 -17.38 -5.42 5.38
N ALA A 417 -17.66 -6.42 4.54
CA ALA A 417 -17.47 -6.36 3.10
C ALA A 417 -18.73 -6.83 2.37
N HIS A 418 -19.15 -6.09 1.35
CA HIS A 418 -20.34 -6.35 0.54
C HIS A 418 -19.98 -6.29 -0.95
N GLN A 419 -20.30 -7.36 -1.70
CA GLN A 419 -20.07 -7.47 -3.15
C GLN A 419 -18.63 -7.16 -3.62
N THR A 420 -17.62 -7.44 -2.78
CA THR A 420 -16.19 -7.27 -3.10
C THR A 420 -15.68 -8.36 -4.04
N HIS A 421 -16.17 -8.35 -5.28
CA HIS A 421 -15.78 -9.28 -6.34
C HIS A 421 -14.51 -8.81 -7.08
N GLY A 422 -13.83 -9.76 -7.72
CA GLY A 422 -12.62 -9.48 -8.50
C GLY A 422 -11.34 -9.42 -7.66
N PHE A 423 -10.19 -9.50 -8.35
CA PHE A 423 -8.88 -9.65 -7.71
C PHE A 423 -8.50 -8.44 -6.86
N LEU A 424 -8.56 -7.22 -7.40
CA LEU A 424 -8.11 -6.02 -6.70
C LEU A 424 -8.95 -5.72 -5.45
N ALA A 425 -10.28 -5.82 -5.52
CA ALA A 425 -11.14 -5.64 -4.34
C ALA A 425 -10.84 -6.69 -3.26
N SER A 426 -10.53 -7.92 -3.65
CA SER A 426 -10.11 -8.98 -2.71
C SER A 426 -8.76 -8.66 -2.04
N GLN A 427 -7.79 -8.10 -2.76
CA GLN A 427 -6.53 -7.62 -2.18
C GLN A 427 -6.75 -6.47 -1.18
N VAL A 428 -7.70 -5.56 -1.46
CA VAL A 428 -8.08 -4.49 -0.52
C VAL A 428 -8.67 -5.06 0.76
N VAL A 429 -9.63 -6.00 0.68
CA VAL A 429 -10.19 -6.69 1.87
C VAL A 429 -9.07 -7.38 2.66
N TYR A 430 -8.22 -8.15 1.99
CA TYR A 430 -7.12 -8.88 2.63
C TYR A 430 -6.14 -7.94 3.37
N TYR A 431 -5.79 -6.81 2.78
CA TYR A 431 -4.93 -5.82 3.46
C TYR A 431 -5.61 -5.19 4.67
N LEU A 432 -6.89 -4.82 4.55
CA LEU A 432 -7.63 -4.15 5.64
C LEU A 432 -7.86 -5.07 6.85
N LEU A 433 -7.95 -6.39 6.65
CA LEU A 433 -7.98 -7.38 7.74
C LEU A 433 -6.64 -7.47 8.50
N ASN A 434 -5.53 -7.07 7.87
CA ASN A 434 -4.18 -7.07 8.45
C ASN A 434 -3.72 -5.69 8.91
N PHE A 435 -4.58 -4.66 8.81
CA PHE A 435 -4.21 -3.28 9.07
C PHE A 435 -4.11 -3.00 10.57
N ASN A 436 -2.98 -2.46 11.01
CA ASN A 436 -2.84 -1.85 12.32
C ASN A 436 -2.11 -0.51 12.27
N LEU A 437 -2.25 0.23 13.37
CA LEU A 437 -1.57 1.50 13.65
C LEU A 437 -0.52 1.41 14.75
N SER A 438 -0.39 0.27 15.43
CA SER A 438 0.37 0.14 16.66
C SER A 438 1.81 0.68 16.53
N PRO A 439 2.24 1.58 17.44
CA PRO A 439 3.56 2.19 17.38
C PRO A 439 4.62 1.12 17.65
N ARG A 440 5.54 0.94 16.70
CA ARG A 440 6.60 -0.08 16.75
C ARG A 440 7.80 0.35 15.92
N GLN A 441 8.98 -0.16 16.27
CA GLN A 441 10.16 -0.09 15.43
C GLN A 441 10.26 -1.35 14.57
N ILE A 442 10.60 -1.15 13.29
CA ILE A 442 10.96 -2.18 12.32
C ILE A 442 12.44 -1.96 12.01
N TRP A 443 13.27 -2.92 12.35
CA TRP A 443 14.71 -2.88 12.14
C TRP A 443 15.09 -3.79 10.97
N ILE A 444 16.00 -3.35 10.11
CA ILE A 444 16.48 -4.12 8.96
C ILE A 444 18.01 -4.07 8.96
N THR A 445 18.64 -5.23 8.82
CA THR A 445 20.10 -5.35 8.67
C THR A 445 20.45 -6.48 7.71
N ARG A 446 21.63 -6.37 7.10
CA ARG A 446 22.33 -7.56 6.58
C ARG A 446 22.86 -8.41 7.74
N HIS A 447 23.14 -9.67 7.49
CA HIS A 447 24.02 -10.48 8.34
C HIS A 447 25.38 -9.81 8.56
N GLY A 448 26.11 -10.24 9.59
CA GLY A 448 27.53 -9.93 9.76
C GLY A 448 28.38 -10.45 8.60
N GLU A 449 29.64 -10.02 8.51
CA GLU A 449 30.58 -10.46 7.48
C GLU A 449 30.77 -11.98 7.49
N SER A 450 30.42 -12.65 6.38
CA SER A 450 30.68 -14.08 6.18
C SER A 450 32.04 -14.36 5.55
N LEU A 451 32.47 -15.62 5.58
CA LEU A 451 33.69 -16.05 4.88
C LEU A 451 33.61 -15.86 3.36
N ASP A 452 32.41 -15.90 2.78
CA ASP A 452 32.18 -15.61 1.35
C ASP A 452 32.20 -14.10 1.05
N ASP A 453 31.66 -13.24 1.93
CA ASP A 453 31.80 -11.77 1.79
C ASP A 453 33.30 -11.39 1.80
N ALA A 454 34.07 -11.93 2.74
CA ALA A 454 35.52 -11.70 2.86
C ALA A 454 36.32 -12.20 1.64
N ALA A 455 35.80 -13.23 0.93
CA ALA A 455 36.37 -13.74 -0.31
C ALA A 455 35.79 -13.08 -1.59
N GLY A 456 34.83 -12.16 -1.45
CA GLY A 456 34.16 -11.50 -2.58
C GLY A 456 33.25 -12.39 -3.42
N ARG A 457 32.81 -13.55 -2.89
CA ARG A 457 31.90 -14.49 -3.56
C ARG A 457 30.43 -14.07 -3.36
N ILE A 458 29.57 -14.45 -4.31
CA ILE A 458 28.12 -14.22 -4.23
C ILE A 458 27.37 -15.50 -3.86
N GLY A 459 26.20 -15.33 -3.24
CA GLY A 459 25.38 -16.47 -2.81
C GLY A 459 26.04 -17.21 -1.65
N GLY A 460 26.14 -18.53 -1.77
CA GLY A 460 26.80 -19.41 -0.80
C GLY A 460 26.06 -19.51 0.54
N ASP A 461 26.54 -20.37 1.43
CA ASP A 461 26.01 -20.57 2.78
C ASP A 461 27.11 -20.71 3.83
N SER A 462 28.17 -19.91 3.73
CA SER A 462 29.26 -19.91 4.71
C SER A 462 28.89 -19.30 6.07
N ASP A 463 29.67 -19.71 7.06
CA ASP A 463 29.73 -19.14 8.41
C ASP A 463 30.09 -17.64 8.42
N LEU A 464 29.78 -16.98 9.54
CA LEU A 464 30.35 -15.70 9.92
C LEU A 464 31.87 -15.79 10.13
N SER A 465 32.56 -14.80 9.57
CA SER A 465 33.93 -14.43 9.96
C SER A 465 33.98 -13.95 11.42
N GLU A 466 35.18 -13.78 11.97
CA GLU A 466 35.35 -13.20 13.31
C GLU A 466 34.78 -11.77 13.42
N ASN A 467 34.94 -10.94 12.38
CA ASN A 467 34.31 -9.62 12.31
C ASN A 467 32.77 -9.72 12.32
N GLY A 468 32.22 -10.71 11.61
CA GLY A 468 30.79 -11.01 11.60
C GLY A 468 30.26 -11.42 12.98
N ARG A 469 31.02 -12.21 13.74
CA ARG A 469 30.67 -12.61 15.12
C ARG A 469 30.73 -11.43 16.10
N ARG A 470 31.72 -10.54 15.96
CA ARG A 470 31.78 -9.28 16.71
C ARG A 470 30.59 -8.38 16.42
N TYR A 471 30.26 -8.20 15.14
CA TYR A 471 29.07 -7.47 14.69
C TYR A 471 27.77 -8.03 15.31
N ALA A 472 27.59 -9.35 15.29
CA ALA A 472 26.40 -10.02 15.84
C ALA A 472 26.23 -9.78 17.35
N LYS A 473 27.32 -9.88 18.12
CA LYS A 473 27.33 -9.58 19.56
C LYS A 473 27.02 -8.11 19.85
N ALA A 474 27.56 -7.19 19.05
CA ALA A 474 27.27 -5.77 19.18
C ALA A 474 25.81 -5.44 18.81
N LEU A 475 25.25 -6.10 17.80
CA LEU A 475 23.88 -5.92 17.34
C LEU A 475 22.87 -6.27 18.44
N ALA A 476 23.04 -7.40 19.11
CA ALA A 476 22.16 -7.81 20.22
C ALA A 476 22.16 -6.77 21.35
N ARG A 477 23.34 -6.34 21.82
CA ARG A 477 23.47 -5.30 22.87
C ARG A 477 22.88 -3.95 22.45
N PHE A 478 23.07 -3.56 21.18
CA PHE A 478 22.58 -2.29 20.66
C PHE A 478 21.05 -2.27 20.54
N VAL A 479 20.46 -3.34 20.03
CA VAL A 479 18.99 -3.46 19.88
C VAL A 479 18.30 -3.47 21.25
N ASP A 480 18.88 -4.16 22.24
CA ASP A 480 18.37 -4.15 23.61
C ASP A 480 18.39 -2.73 24.22
N HIS A 481 19.51 -2.02 24.06
CA HIS A 481 19.61 -0.62 24.48
C HIS A 481 18.57 0.28 23.78
N GLN A 482 18.34 0.10 22.48
CA GLN A 482 17.34 0.87 21.73
C GLN A 482 15.90 0.55 22.15
N ARG A 483 15.59 -0.72 22.49
CA ARG A 483 14.30 -1.13 23.07
C ARG A 483 14.04 -0.36 24.37
N GLN A 484 14.99 -0.38 25.30
CA GLN A 484 14.88 0.32 26.58
C GLN A 484 14.71 1.85 26.42
N GLN A 485 15.47 2.47 25.50
CA GLN A 485 15.33 3.90 25.18
C GLN A 485 13.94 4.23 24.62
N TRP A 486 13.41 3.38 23.72
CA TRP A 486 12.09 3.58 23.13
C TRP A 486 10.98 3.46 24.20
N GLU A 487 11.04 2.45 25.07
CA GLU A 487 10.08 2.27 26.17
C GLU A 487 10.09 3.41 27.19
N ALA A 488 11.28 3.98 27.48
CA ALA A 488 11.39 5.19 28.31
C ALA A 488 10.75 6.41 27.63
N TYR A 489 11.00 6.60 26.33
CA TYR A 489 10.44 7.69 25.54
C TYR A 489 8.92 7.61 25.36
N GLN A 490 8.35 6.41 25.17
CA GLN A 490 6.89 6.24 25.13
C GLN A 490 6.26 6.57 26.48
N ARG A 491 6.81 6.08 27.60
CA ARG A 491 6.33 6.43 28.95
C ARG A 491 6.37 7.95 29.19
N GLN A 492 7.42 8.63 28.75
CA GLN A 492 7.52 10.08 28.85
C GLN A 492 6.42 10.78 28.00
N LYS A 493 6.18 10.32 26.77
CA LYS A 493 5.08 10.83 25.93
C LYS A 493 3.70 10.60 26.55
N ASP A 494 3.49 9.44 27.14
CA ASP A 494 2.22 9.08 27.79
C ASP A 494 1.95 9.89 29.07
N LEU A 495 2.99 10.36 29.76
CA LEU A 495 2.85 11.30 30.88
C LEU A 495 2.61 12.75 30.43
N LEU A 496 3.04 13.12 29.23
CA LEU A 496 2.91 14.48 28.68
C LEU A 496 1.66 14.70 27.81
N LYS A 497 0.81 13.67 27.61
CA LYS A 497 -0.41 13.80 26.80
C LYS A 497 -1.55 14.44 27.62
N HIS A 498 -1.99 15.63 27.22
CA HIS A 498 -3.21 16.25 27.76
C HIS A 498 -4.34 16.25 26.71
N PHE A 499 -5.59 16.13 27.15
CA PHE A 499 -6.76 16.49 26.33
C PHE A 499 -7.67 17.43 27.13
N PRO A 500 -8.11 18.57 26.59
CA PRO A 500 -7.71 19.16 25.30
C PRO A 500 -6.20 19.43 25.21
N PRO A 501 -5.62 19.46 23.99
CA PRO A 501 -4.18 19.67 23.81
C PRO A 501 -3.81 21.10 24.20
N ARG A 502 -2.62 21.27 24.79
CA ARG A 502 -2.05 22.55 25.22
C ARG A 502 -0.92 22.99 24.28
N ALA A 503 -0.59 24.28 24.30
CA ALA A 503 0.59 24.78 23.60
C ALA A 503 1.87 24.07 24.10
N GLY A 504 2.60 23.43 23.18
CA GLY A 504 3.79 22.62 23.50
C GLY A 504 3.53 21.13 23.75
N ASP A 505 2.28 20.67 23.79
CA ASP A 505 1.98 19.24 23.87
C ASP A 505 2.52 18.50 22.62
N ILE A 506 3.08 17.31 22.85
CA ILE A 506 3.57 16.43 21.78
C ILE A 506 2.37 15.62 21.24
N THR A 507 2.34 15.37 19.93
CA THR A 507 1.38 14.42 19.34
C THR A 507 1.49 13.06 20.05
N PRO A 508 0.39 12.47 20.56
CA PRO A 508 0.43 11.17 21.23
C PRO A 508 0.95 10.08 20.28
N PRO A 509 1.43 8.94 20.81
CA PRO A 509 1.75 7.78 19.99
C PRO A 509 0.57 7.37 19.11
N ASN A 510 0.86 6.67 18.00
CA ASN A 510 -0.19 6.19 17.10
C ASN A 510 -1.27 5.43 17.90
N PRO A 511 -2.55 5.74 17.71
CA PRO A 511 -3.59 5.21 18.56
C PRO A 511 -3.76 3.70 18.32
N SER A 512 -3.83 2.95 19.42
CA SER A 512 -3.93 1.49 19.44
C SER A 512 -5.16 1.10 20.25
N TYR A 513 -6.08 0.35 19.65
CA TYR A 513 -7.31 -0.10 20.33
C TYR A 513 -7.07 -1.30 21.27
N LEU A 514 -5.89 -1.92 21.19
CA LEU A 514 -5.45 -2.98 22.09
C LEU A 514 -4.89 -2.34 23.38
N PRO A 515 -5.38 -2.75 24.57
CA PRO A 515 -4.78 -2.37 25.84
C PRO A 515 -3.30 -2.77 25.89
N GLN A 516 -2.42 -1.87 26.35
CA GLN A 516 -1.03 -2.20 26.62
C GLN A 516 -0.88 -2.67 28.07
N GLU A 517 -1.02 -3.98 28.28
CA GLU A 517 -0.67 -4.64 29.54
C GLU A 517 0.76 -5.21 29.43
N GLY A 518 1.75 -4.41 29.86
CA GLY A 518 3.17 -4.81 29.88
C GLY A 518 4.03 -4.29 28.72
N PRO A 519 5.33 -4.64 28.70
CA PRO A 519 6.25 -4.30 27.62
C PRO A 519 5.85 -5.01 26.31
N ARG A 520 6.19 -4.42 25.17
CA ARG A 520 5.95 -5.07 23.86
C ARG A 520 6.92 -6.22 23.66
N ASN A 521 6.47 -7.24 22.91
CA ASN A 521 7.39 -8.28 22.46
C ASN A 521 8.37 -7.69 21.43
N PHE A 522 9.48 -8.39 21.24
CA PHE A 522 10.46 -8.07 20.21
C PHE A 522 10.77 -9.34 19.41
N CYS A 523 10.38 -9.35 18.15
CA CYS A 523 10.65 -10.46 17.23
C CYS A 523 12.01 -10.30 16.55
N VAL A 524 12.77 -11.38 16.39
CA VAL A 524 14.02 -11.41 15.62
C VAL A 524 13.88 -12.44 14.50
N TRP A 525 13.70 -11.99 13.27
CA TRP A 525 13.53 -12.86 12.11
C TRP A 525 14.79 -12.87 11.26
N SER A 526 15.39 -14.05 11.12
CA SER A 526 16.54 -14.31 10.26
C SER A 526 16.12 -15.02 8.97
N SER A 527 16.98 -15.02 7.95
CA SER A 527 16.89 -16.03 6.89
C SER A 527 17.24 -17.42 7.41
N MET A 528 17.09 -18.45 6.57
CA MET A 528 17.54 -19.80 6.89
C MET A 528 19.04 -20.04 6.57
N MET A 529 19.75 -19.02 6.10
CA MET A 529 21.17 -19.11 5.75
C MET A 529 22.07 -18.95 6.98
N GLN A 530 23.14 -19.74 7.10
CA GLN A 530 23.97 -19.89 8.30
C GLN A 530 24.47 -18.56 8.87
N ARG A 531 25.11 -17.73 8.04
CA ARG A 531 25.54 -16.36 8.40
C ARG A 531 24.44 -15.47 9.01
N SER A 532 23.18 -15.64 8.57
CA SER A 532 22.05 -14.88 9.10
C SER A 532 21.55 -15.43 10.44
N VAL A 533 21.52 -16.76 10.58
CA VAL A 533 21.16 -17.44 11.83
C VAL A 533 22.19 -17.12 12.91
N GLN A 534 23.48 -17.24 12.61
CA GLN A 534 24.59 -16.87 13.50
C GLN A 534 24.62 -15.37 13.84
N THR A 535 24.08 -14.51 12.99
CA THR A 535 23.93 -13.08 13.33
C THR A 535 22.84 -12.86 14.39
N ALA A 536 21.85 -13.75 14.48
CA ALA A 536 20.76 -13.72 15.45
C ALA A 536 21.04 -14.56 16.72
N GLU A 537 22.11 -15.36 16.76
CA GLU A 537 22.38 -16.33 17.85
C GLU A 537 22.64 -15.70 19.24
N TYR A 538 22.93 -14.39 19.30
CA TYR A 538 23.21 -13.66 20.54
C TYR A 538 21.99 -12.97 21.17
N PHE A 539 20.80 -13.11 20.57
CA PHE A 539 19.55 -12.67 21.20
C PHE A 539 19.04 -13.77 22.15
N ASN A 540 18.55 -13.38 23.33
CA ASN A 540 18.02 -14.32 24.31
C ASN A 540 16.60 -14.79 23.92
N GLU A 541 16.38 -16.09 23.84
CA GLU A 541 15.06 -16.68 23.49
C GLU A 541 13.98 -16.39 24.55
N ASP A 542 14.36 -16.11 25.81
CA ASP A 542 13.40 -15.68 26.85
C ASP A 542 12.90 -14.23 26.64
N ASP A 543 13.69 -13.37 25.98
CA ASP A 543 13.42 -11.93 25.83
C ASP A 543 12.97 -11.54 24.40
N TYR A 544 13.21 -12.43 23.42
CA TYR A 544 13.03 -12.20 21.99
C TYR A 544 12.38 -13.41 21.28
N ASP A 545 11.36 -13.17 20.45
CA ASP A 545 10.72 -14.20 19.62
C ASP A 545 11.55 -14.45 18.34
N ILE A 546 12.46 -15.41 18.40
CA ILE A 546 13.41 -15.71 17.32
C ILE A 546 12.79 -16.68 16.30
N LYS A 547 12.78 -16.31 15.02
CA LYS A 547 12.26 -17.14 13.91
C LYS A 547 13.19 -17.13 12.70
N GLN A 548 13.20 -18.23 11.95
CA GLN A 548 13.91 -18.34 10.68
C GLN A 548 12.89 -18.39 9.54
N MET A 549 13.10 -17.57 8.50
CA MET A 549 12.18 -17.42 7.37
C MET A 549 12.93 -17.61 6.05
N ARG A 550 12.65 -18.70 5.34
CA ARG A 550 13.19 -18.95 3.99
C ARG A 550 12.94 -17.81 2.99
N MET A 551 11.86 -17.06 3.20
CA MET A 551 11.50 -15.91 2.36
C MET A 551 12.49 -14.72 2.52
N LEU A 552 13.36 -14.76 3.53
CA LEU A 552 14.43 -13.78 3.78
C LEU A 552 15.81 -14.19 3.21
N ASP A 553 15.96 -15.40 2.64
CA ASP A 553 17.23 -15.89 2.04
C ASP A 553 17.73 -14.96 0.91
N GLU A 554 19.04 -14.90 0.64
CA GLU A 554 19.60 -14.08 -0.45
C GLU A 554 19.06 -14.49 -1.83
N ILE A 555 19.23 -13.62 -2.84
CA ILE A 555 18.97 -13.97 -4.23
C ILE A 555 19.79 -15.21 -4.63
N HIS A 556 19.12 -16.25 -5.11
CA HIS A 556 19.80 -17.46 -5.56
C HIS A 556 20.36 -17.26 -6.98
N SER A 557 21.69 -17.34 -7.11
CA SER A 557 22.47 -17.03 -8.32
C SER A 557 22.57 -18.20 -9.31
N GLY A 558 21.84 -19.30 -9.07
CA GLY A 558 21.77 -20.45 -9.97
C GLY A 558 23.14 -21.11 -10.19
N LYS A 559 23.58 -21.20 -11.45
CA LYS A 559 24.91 -21.74 -11.81
C LYS A 559 26.09 -20.88 -11.34
N MET A 560 25.85 -19.65 -10.91
CA MET A 560 26.87 -18.67 -10.49
C MET A 560 26.99 -18.56 -8.96
N GLU A 561 26.30 -19.43 -8.21
CA GLU A 561 26.46 -19.54 -6.76
C GLU A 561 27.91 -19.85 -6.38
N GLY A 562 28.43 -19.14 -5.37
CA GLY A 562 29.81 -19.30 -4.89
C GLY A 562 30.88 -18.69 -5.81
N MET A 563 30.53 -17.95 -6.87
CA MET A 563 31.50 -17.27 -7.73
C MET A 563 31.72 -15.82 -7.31
N THR A 564 32.90 -15.27 -7.58
CA THR A 564 33.13 -13.82 -7.55
C THR A 564 32.56 -13.15 -8.81
N TYR A 565 32.26 -11.86 -8.73
CA TYR A 565 31.82 -11.11 -9.93
C TYR A 565 32.85 -11.08 -11.07
N LYS A 566 34.14 -11.23 -10.75
CA LYS A 566 35.22 -11.33 -11.74
C LYS A 566 35.15 -12.66 -12.50
N GLU A 567 35.02 -13.78 -11.78
CA GLU A 567 34.85 -15.10 -12.39
C GLU A 567 33.59 -15.16 -13.26
N ILE A 568 32.48 -14.55 -12.82
CA ILE A 568 31.25 -14.45 -13.62
C ILE A 568 31.49 -13.63 -14.90
N GLN A 569 32.24 -12.53 -14.83
CA GLN A 569 32.57 -11.72 -16.00
C GLN A 569 33.46 -12.48 -17.00
N GLU A 570 34.39 -13.31 -16.51
CA GLU A 570 35.32 -14.10 -17.34
C GLU A 570 34.66 -15.37 -17.92
N GLN A 571 33.83 -16.07 -17.15
CA GLN A 571 33.20 -17.35 -17.54
C GLN A 571 31.83 -17.18 -18.22
N TYR A 572 31.07 -16.13 -17.87
CA TYR A 572 29.73 -15.85 -18.38
C TYR A 572 29.57 -14.38 -18.82
N PRO A 573 30.40 -13.88 -19.77
CA PRO A 573 30.42 -12.46 -20.14
C PRO A 573 29.08 -11.92 -20.67
N GLU A 574 28.33 -12.74 -21.42
CA GLU A 574 27.01 -12.36 -21.94
C GLU A 574 25.98 -12.17 -20.81
N GLU A 575 25.95 -13.08 -19.85
CA GLU A 575 25.07 -13.02 -18.68
C GLU A 575 25.42 -11.84 -17.77
N TYR A 576 26.71 -11.60 -17.55
CA TYR A 576 27.20 -10.43 -16.81
C TYR A 576 26.73 -9.12 -17.47
N ALA A 577 26.86 -9.01 -18.79
CA ALA A 577 26.41 -7.85 -19.55
C ALA A 577 24.88 -7.70 -19.57
N HIS A 578 24.14 -8.82 -19.67
CA HIS A 578 22.67 -8.83 -19.62
C HIS A 578 22.17 -8.36 -18.25
N ARG A 579 22.71 -8.90 -17.14
CA ARG A 579 22.38 -8.48 -15.78
C ARG A 579 22.74 -7.02 -15.51
N LYS A 580 23.84 -6.51 -16.07
CA LYS A 580 24.22 -5.09 -15.93
C LYS A 580 23.25 -4.17 -16.68
N ARG A 581 22.65 -4.63 -17.78
CA ARG A 581 21.70 -3.86 -18.60
C ARG A 581 20.28 -3.86 -18.04
N ASP A 582 19.80 -5.01 -17.56
CA ASP A 582 18.40 -5.19 -17.16
C ASP A 582 18.27 -5.92 -15.80
N LYS A 583 18.84 -5.30 -14.77
CA LYS A 583 19.07 -5.92 -13.46
C LYS A 583 17.82 -6.33 -12.70
N LEU A 584 16.69 -5.64 -12.92
CA LEU A 584 15.42 -5.94 -12.26
C LEU A 584 14.78 -7.22 -12.80
N PHE A 585 14.77 -7.38 -14.13
CA PHE A 585 14.12 -8.48 -14.83
C PHE A 585 15.07 -9.67 -15.10
N TYR A 586 16.39 -9.45 -15.09
CA TYR A 586 17.38 -10.51 -15.21
C TYR A 586 17.19 -11.59 -14.15
N ARG A 587 17.04 -12.83 -14.61
CA ARG A 587 16.97 -14.04 -13.78
C ARG A 587 18.25 -14.85 -13.97
N TYR A 588 18.93 -15.19 -12.89
CA TYR A 588 20.14 -16.01 -12.98
C TYR A 588 19.86 -17.39 -13.62
N PRO A 589 20.74 -17.89 -14.51
CA PRO A 589 20.52 -19.16 -15.20
C PRO A 589 20.83 -20.36 -14.29
N GLY A 590 19.94 -21.36 -14.29
CA GLY A 590 20.15 -22.63 -13.60
C GLY A 590 19.01 -23.03 -12.65
N PRO A 591 19.10 -24.22 -12.03
CA PRO A 591 18.16 -24.63 -11.00
C PRO A 591 18.09 -23.60 -9.87
N GLY A 592 16.88 -23.24 -9.47
CA GLY A 592 16.63 -22.28 -8.39
C GLY A 592 17.03 -20.82 -8.68
N GLY A 593 17.54 -20.48 -9.87
CA GLY A 593 17.95 -19.10 -10.18
C GLY A 593 16.81 -18.09 -10.07
N GLU A 594 17.10 -16.94 -9.46
CA GLU A 594 16.14 -15.86 -9.18
C GLU A 594 16.46 -14.54 -9.90
N SER A 595 15.44 -13.70 -10.02
CA SER A 595 15.49 -12.28 -10.39
C SER A 595 15.07 -11.40 -9.20
N TYR A 596 15.28 -10.08 -9.28
CA TYR A 596 14.71 -9.17 -8.25
C TYR A 596 13.18 -9.22 -8.18
N LEU A 597 12.49 -9.55 -9.29
CA LEU A 597 11.04 -9.76 -9.29
C LEU A 597 10.64 -11.01 -8.51
N ASP A 598 11.41 -12.11 -8.58
CA ASP A 598 11.15 -13.29 -7.76
C ASP A 598 11.25 -12.96 -6.27
N ILE A 599 12.27 -12.20 -5.86
CA ILE A 599 12.44 -11.73 -4.47
C ILE A 599 11.24 -10.87 -4.04
N ILE A 600 10.87 -9.85 -4.83
CA ILE A 600 9.71 -8.99 -4.55
C ILE A 600 8.46 -9.85 -4.31
N ASN A 601 8.26 -10.90 -5.11
CA ASN A 601 7.13 -11.80 -5.01
C ASN A 601 7.16 -12.68 -3.75
N ARG A 602 8.30 -13.27 -3.36
CA ARG A 602 8.38 -14.03 -2.08
C ARG A 602 8.37 -13.13 -0.84
N SER A 603 8.92 -11.92 -0.92
CA SER A 603 8.88 -10.95 0.17
C SER A 603 7.48 -10.35 0.41
N ARG A 604 6.49 -10.55 -0.48
CA ARG A 604 5.09 -10.15 -0.24
C ARG A 604 4.56 -10.69 1.10
N THR A 605 4.81 -11.98 1.39
CA THR A 605 4.37 -12.60 2.65
C THR A 605 5.05 -11.98 3.87
N VAL A 606 6.36 -11.72 3.80
CA VAL A 606 7.12 -11.06 4.88
C VAL A 606 6.61 -9.64 5.12
N ILE A 607 6.29 -8.90 4.06
CA ILE A 607 5.79 -7.53 4.19
C ILE A 607 4.40 -7.49 4.84
N VAL A 608 3.50 -8.42 4.48
CA VAL A 608 2.20 -8.55 5.16
C VAL A 608 2.39 -8.96 6.63
N GLU A 609 3.32 -9.88 6.91
CA GLU A 609 3.70 -10.29 8.26
C GLU A 609 4.18 -9.08 9.11
N VAL A 610 5.10 -8.27 8.59
CA VAL A 610 5.59 -7.07 9.28
C VAL A 610 4.50 -5.99 9.42
N GLU A 611 3.64 -5.81 8.41
CA GLU A 611 2.53 -4.85 8.48
C GLU A 611 1.48 -5.27 9.52
N ARG A 612 1.16 -6.57 9.66
CA ARG A 612 0.18 -7.08 10.63
C ARG A 612 0.71 -7.20 12.07
N THR A 613 2.02 -7.36 12.26
CA THR A 613 2.63 -7.45 13.59
C THR A 613 2.54 -6.11 14.33
N THR A 614 2.11 -6.16 15.60
CA THR A 614 2.01 -5.00 16.50
C THR A 614 3.27 -4.77 17.34
N ASP A 615 4.11 -5.78 17.43
CA ASP A 615 5.35 -5.84 18.21
C ASP A 615 6.55 -5.23 17.47
N HIS A 616 7.68 -5.10 18.15
CA HIS A 616 8.93 -4.72 17.48
C HIS A 616 9.46 -5.89 16.65
N VAL A 617 10.15 -5.61 15.54
CA VAL A 617 10.74 -6.65 14.70
C VAL A 617 12.12 -6.23 14.19
N LEU A 618 13.08 -7.16 14.24
CA LEU A 618 14.36 -7.08 13.57
C LEU A 618 14.42 -8.11 12.45
N LEU A 619 14.67 -7.65 11.23
CA LEU A 619 14.86 -8.48 10.05
C LEU A 619 16.37 -8.57 9.74
N VAL A 620 16.95 -9.73 10.03
CA VAL A 620 18.31 -10.08 9.63
C VAL A 620 18.22 -10.84 8.31
N GLY A 621 18.77 -10.27 7.25
CA GLY A 621 18.73 -10.88 5.92
C GLY A 621 19.97 -10.54 5.10
N HIS A 622 19.80 -10.42 3.79
CA HIS A 622 20.90 -10.25 2.85
C HIS A 622 20.72 -9.01 1.97
N ARG A 623 21.67 -8.74 1.06
CA ARG A 623 21.71 -7.46 0.33
C ARG A 623 20.47 -7.29 -0.54
N SER A 624 20.03 -8.32 -1.26
CA SER A 624 18.91 -8.17 -2.21
C SER A 624 17.56 -8.10 -1.52
N VAL A 625 17.35 -8.87 -0.44
CA VAL A 625 16.12 -8.82 0.35
C VAL A 625 16.02 -7.51 1.14
N ALA A 626 17.11 -7.03 1.75
CA ALA A 626 17.10 -5.75 2.45
C ALA A 626 16.77 -4.58 1.52
N ARG A 627 17.22 -4.60 0.26
CA ARG A 627 16.81 -3.62 -0.77
C ARG A 627 15.30 -3.60 -1.00
N VAL A 628 14.73 -4.78 -1.21
CA VAL A 628 13.29 -5.01 -1.44
C VAL A 628 12.47 -4.50 -0.25
N LEU A 629 12.85 -4.85 0.98
CA LEU A 629 12.16 -4.41 2.19
C LEU A 629 12.29 -2.89 2.45
N LEU A 630 13.49 -2.34 2.31
CA LEU A 630 13.73 -0.89 2.48
C LEU A 630 12.94 -0.08 1.46
N ALA A 631 12.94 -0.50 0.19
CA ALA A 631 12.16 0.15 -0.86
C ALA A 631 10.66 0.15 -0.55
N TYR A 632 10.10 -0.98 -0.07
CA TYR A 632 8.70 -1.04 0.36
C TYR A 632 8.39 0.02 1.44
N PHE A 633 9.10 -0.01 2.57
CA PHE A 633 8.75 0.88 3.69
C PHE A 633 9.00 2.36 3.39
N ARG A 634 9.97 2.65 2.53
CA ARG A 634 10.29 4.00 2.04
C ARG A 634 9.39 4.47 0.89
N GLY A 635 8.61 3.60 0.27
CA GLY A 635 7.72 3.93 -0.85
C GLY A 635 8.46 4.19 -2.17
N LEU A 636 9.65 3.60 -2.37
CA LEU A 636 10.42 3.74 -3.61
C LEU A 636 9.78 2.95 -4.75
N LYS A 637 10.01 3.37 -6.00
CA LYS A 637 9.50 2.67 -7.18
C LYS A 637 10.28 1.38 -7.41
N ARG A 638 9.61 0.37 -8.00
CA ARG A 638 10.20 -0.95 -8.29
C ARG A 638 11.51 -0.87 -9.09
N ASP A 639 11.61 0.10 -9.99
CA ASP A 639 12.73 0.26 -10.92
C ASP A 639 14.00 0.77 -10.20
N GLU A 640 13.85 1.30 -8.99
CA GLU A 640 14.94 1.79 -8.12
C GLU A 640 15.51 0.70 -7.19
N VAL A 641 14.75 -0.38 -6.97
CA VAL A 641 15.04 -1.42 -5.95
C VAL A 641 16.37 -2.11 -6.20
N ALA A 642 16.66 -2.46 -7.45
CA ALA A 642 17.83 -3.25 -7.80
C ALA A 642 19.16 -2.51 -7.57
N ASP A 643 19.13 -1.17 -7.57
CA ASP A 643 20.31 -0.31 -7.47
C ASP A 643 20.41 0.47 -6.15
N LEU A 644 19.44 0.35 -5.25
CA LEU A 644 19.51 0.90 -3.89
C LEU A 644 20.79 0.44 -3.17
N ASP A 645 21.55 1.34 -2.53
CA ASP A 645 22.72 0.92 -1.77
C ASP A 645 22.36 0.44 -0.37
N VAL A 646 22.93 -0.72 -0.01
CA VAL A 646 22.74 -1.40 1.27
C VAL A 646 24.09 -2.02 1.66
N PRO A 647 25.02 -1.18 2.19
CA PRO A 647 26.32 -1.64 2.68
C PRO A 647 26.18 -2.62 3.86
N MET A 648 27.26 -3.37 4.12
CA MET A 648 27.40 -4.12 5.38
C MET A 648 27.65 -3.18 6.56
N GLY A 649 27.39 -3.70 7.77
CA GLY A 649 27.62 -2.95 8.99
C GLY A 649 26.70 -1.73 9.14
N VAL A 650 25.56 -1.70 8.44
CA VAL A 650 24.56 -0.63 8.61
C VAL A 650 23.21 -1.24 8.99
N LEU A 651 22.70 -0.77 10.12
CA LEU A 651 21.41 -1.11 10.71
C LEU A 651 20.42 0.01 10.44
N TYR A 652 19.27 -0.32 9.86
CA TYR A 652 18.22 0.62 9.50
C TYR A 652 17.04 0.49 10.47
N MET A 653 16.55 1.62 10.99
CA MET A 653 15.36 1.71 11.84
C MET A 653 14.26 2.44 11.09
N LEU A 654 13.06 1.85 11.09
CA LEU A 654 11.84 2.35 10.47
C LEU A 654 10.72 2.38 11.52
N GLU A 655 10.19 3.56 11.84
CA GLU A 655 9.02 3.68 12.73
C GLU A 655 7.80 4.20 11.93
N PRO A 656 6.74 3.41 11.72
CA PRO A 656 5.56 3.83 10.96
C PRO A 656 4.84 5.02 11.60
N LYS A 657 4.65 6.10 10.85
CA LYS A 657 3.94 7.31 11.28
C LYS A 657 2.70 7.57 10.38
N PRO A 658 1.75 8.44 10.79
CA PRO A 658 0.53 8.68 10.02
C PRO A 658 0.71 9.25 8.61
N TYR A 659 1.86 9.86 8.33
CA TYR A 659 2.14 10.50 7.05
C TYR A 659 3.41 10.00 6.36
N GLY A 660 3.99 8.88 6.82
CA GLY A 660 5.22 8.32 6.26
C GLY A 660 5.88 7.31 7.22
N VAL A 661 7.20 7.20 7.15
CA VAL A 661 8.00 6.36 8.05
C VAL A 661 9.18 7.18 8.54
N GLU A 662 9.33 7.31 9.86
CA GLU A 662 10.55 7.86 10.44
C GLU A 662 11.69 6.88 10.19
N PHE A 663 12.83 7.37 9.72
CA PHE A 663 13.93 6.54 9.27
C PHE A 663 15.24 7.01 9.89
N LYS A 664 16.01 6.07 10.42
CA LYS A 664 17.35 6.30 10.98
C LYS A 664 18.27 5.19 10.49
N ALA A 665 19.54 5.50 10.29
CA ALA A 665 20.57 4.53 9.98
C ALA A 665 21.68 4.61 11.04
N TYR A 666 22.28 3.48 11.36
CA TYR A 666 23.36 3.38 12.33
C TYR A 666 24.47 2.51 11.73
N ARG A 667 25.72 2.93 11.86
CA ARG A 667 26.89 2.22 11.33
C ARG A 667 27.64 1.52 12.47
N TYR A 668 27.89 0.22 12.31
CA TYR A 668 28.76 -0.51 13.21
C TYR A 668 30.19 0.03 13.15
N ASN A 669 30.75 0.26 14.34
CA ASN A 669 32.09 0.74 14.57
C ASN A 669 32.90 -0.38 15.27
N PRO A 670 33.90 -0.96 14.58
CA PRO A 670 34.68 -2.08 15.12
C PRO A 670 35.71 -1.65 16.18
N GLU A 671 35.94 -0.35 16.39
CA GLU A 671 36.83 0.16 17.45
C GLU A 671 36.09 0.25 18.78
N THR A 672 34.84 0.73 18.76
CA THR A 672 33.98 0.86 19.95
C THR A 672 33.11 -0.38 20.22
N ASP A 673 33.03 -1.31 19.26
CA ASP A 673 32.13 -2.47 19.27
C ASP A 673 30.65 -2.07 19.46
N TRP A 674 30.25 -0.99 18.80
CA TRP A 674 28.95 -0.32 18.94
C TRP A 674 28.40 0.16 17.58
N PHE A 675 27.21 0.77 17.57
CA PHE A 675 26.59 1.36 16.39
C PHE A 675 26.44 2.88 16.54
N ASP A 676 27.12 3.62 15.68
CA ASP A 676 27.09 5.09 15.65
C ASP A 676 25.93 5.58 14.77
N TYR A 677 25.13 6.51 15.26
CA TYR A 677 24.03 7.10 14.50
C TYR A 677 24.56 7.90 13.31
N LEU A 678 24.00 7.66 12.12
CA LEU A 678 24.26 8.43 10.91
C LEU A 678 23.19 9.53 10.75
N PRO A 679 23.46 10.79 11.17
CA PRO A 679 22.55 11.88 10.88
C PRO A 679 22.40 12.08 9.36
N ASP A 680 21.20 12.47 8.94
CA ASP A 680 20.87 12.83 7.55
C ASP A 680 21.19 11.75 6.49
N TYR A 681 21.31 10.48 6.90
CA TYR A 681 21.50 9.36 5.97
C TYR A 681 20.29 9.20 5.04
N GLU A 682 20.51 9.48 3.75
CA GLU A 682 19.57 9.16 2.69
C GLU A 682 19.92 7.81 2.05
N LEU A 683 18.91 7.02 1.70
CA LEU A 683 19.10 5.85 0.86
C LEU A 683 19.37 6.30 -0.57
N HIS A 684 20.61 6.12 -1.02
CA HIS A 684 21.03 6.46 -2.37
C HIS A 684 20.90 5.26 -3.31
N GLN A 685 20.56 5.52 -4.57
CA GLN A 685 20.86 4.58 -5.65
C GLN A 685 22.37 4.60 -5.89
N VAL A 686 22.98 3.43 -6.13
CA VAL A 686 24.36 3.32 -6.60
C VAL A 686 24.40 3.94 -8.00
N LYS A 687 24.83 5.21 -8.09
CA LYS A 687 25.08 5.86 -9.38
C LYS A 687 26.00 4.95 -10.19
N ALA A 688 25.53 4.49 -11.34
CA ALA A 688 26.37 3.79 -12.30
C ALA A 688 27.58 4.70 -12.58
N GLN A 689 28.78 4.24 -12.23
CA GLN A 689 30.01 4.98 -12.53
C GLN A 689 30.05 5.22 -14.03
N THR A 690 29.78 6.47 -14.42
CA THR A 690 29.90 6.93 -15.80
C THR A 690 31.39 7.08 -16.05
N THR A 691 32.05 5.98 -16.41
CA THR A 691 33.40 5.99 -16.94
C THR A 691 33.38 6.76 -18.24
N HIS A 692 33.87 7.99 -18.19
CA HIS A 692 34.40 8.70 -19.36
C HIS A 692 35.66 8.00 -19.88
#